data_AF-A0A6J7Q434-F1
#
_entry.id   AF-A0A6J7Q434-F1
#
_cell.length_a   1.000
_cell.length_b   1.000
_cell.length_c   1.000
_cell.angle_alpha   90.00
_cell.angle_beta   90.00
_cell.angle_gamma   90.00
#
_symmetry.space_group_name_H-M   'P 1'
#
loop_
_entity.id
_entity.type
_entity.pdbx_description
1 polymer ?
#
loop_
_entity_poly.entity_id
_entity_poly.type
_entity_poly.pdbx_seq_one_letter_code
_entity_poly.pdbx_strand_id
1 'polypeptide(L)'
;MPRAAGLGAASKAVQGKRGAPRSTPAGAVDSTGIFTIYAGIGGAPRTTTIKMPPASGQPLLGDWNGDGLDTPGRYDRGRWFFTNAVVGSPTWQSMGTWGGQAGEMPVIGLIDADRQPDIGVFKDGVWNWRLSSDNTARVANFGAAGDTPVVGDWDGNGTDDLGVVRQGTWMLQFTGVKKAPKVSRGVDVTMAPETSTAIVTMPFGIATDVPLTGDWNGDGVDTPAIVRDGNTWILSGGVNRIRKTTTLTQPQQAGQVPLVGSQGSGPGHCPTASPVAEAKAEKTARRVRPPAKLSGSTAKPGYAEIQATVQDGLRYAITNDRTVRLATQWSEPYFDALSVHKTQEESIRRSANSAQAAAIMLSTSKWKKVQNISRAQLLAYAKWQLRSIACQHAAVTPGGWGLQWQSALWATTAGQAGWLLWDKLSEQERAYVASMVASEADAVAARGPHYYRTRAGVEISPGNSKADEVSWDLTAPALALAMMPGDKRAETWRRTVVEYAIAAFARPSDLTNNVVVNGVNISKNLPGTNANEDGTITNHGIVNPDYIQNVLHLWWAASMLRSAKVPVPESLFLNADIVYRALTVVKFESPPYAAPGGIVYKPGGQIYYPQGVKWGARRPATFTGVDSFASLYSAPDTHAAKFLAAHARDTRGMQQRWTDGRIYDKGDVEESYALGREEYALSQTALAWWAGAVPSGPGLKLDRSKIAGVNLKTRGPAG
;
A
#
# COMPACT_ATOMS: atom_id res chain seq x y z
N MET A 1 -7.28 -28.22 30.58
CA MET A 1 -6.64 -27.26 29.66
C MET A 1 -7.47 -26.00 29.70
N PRO A 2 -6.92 -24.81 30.01
CA PRO A 2 -7.78 -23.64 30.16
C PRO A 2 -8.30 -23.24 28.77
N ARG A 3 -9.62 -23.28 28.63
CA ARG A 3 -10.40 -22.85 27.47
C ARG A 3 -10.69 -21.35 27.62
N ALA A 4 -9.84 -20.43 27.17
CA ALA A 4 -10.32 -19.03 27.08
C ALA A 4 -10.92 -18.78 25.70
N ALA A 5 -12.14 -18.25 25.74
CA ALA A 5 -12.97 -17.88 24.61
C ALA A 5 -12.26 -16.83 23.75
N GLY A 6 -12.32 -16.98 22.43
CA GLY A 6 -12.10 -15.88 21.51
C GLY A 6 -13.18 -14.82 21.71
N LEU A 7 -12.75 -13.57 21.85
CA LEU A 7 -13.58 -12.42 22.13
C LEU A 7 -13.61 -11.58 20.86
N GLY A 8 -14.81 -11.22 20.39
CA GLY A 8 -14.98 -10.29 19.28
C GLY A 8 -14.82 -8.86 19.78
N ALA A 9 -14.04 -8.04 19.08
CA ALA A 9 -13.99 -6.60 19.34
C ALA A 9 -15.19 -5.91 18.66
N ALA A 10 -15.93 -5.08 19.41
CA ALA A 10 -17.06 -4.33 18.84
C ALA A 10 -16.58 -3.10 18.04
N SER A 11 -17.17 -2.90 16.85
CA SER A 11 -17.08 -1.64 16.10
C SER A 11 -18.46 -0.99 15.98
N LYS A 12 -18.57 0.32 16.22
CA LYS A 12 -19.85 1.07 16.19
C LYS A 12 -20.49 1.09 14.80
N ALA A 13 -21.80 0.85 14.70
CA ALA A 13 -22.58 1.07 13.47
C ALA A 13 -23.14 2.48 13.34
N VAL A 14 -23.13 2.98 12.10
CA VAL A 14 -24.11 3.95 11.61
C VAL A 14 -25.44 3.19 11.48
N GLN A 15 -26.48 3.61 12.22
CA GLN A 15 -27.81 2.98 12.20
C GLN A 15 -28.41 2.96 10.77
N GLY A 16 -28.99 1.83 10.35
CA GLY A 16 -30.08 1.85 9.34
C GLY A 16 -30.21 0.73 8.31
N LYS A 17 -29.25 -0.19 8.13
CA LYS A 17 -29.41 -1.37 7.24
C LYS A 17 -28.69 -2.58 7.83
N ARG A 18 -29.24 -3.80 7.71
CA ARG A 18 -28.51 -5.05 8.04
C ARG A 18 -27.18 -5.03 7.29
N GLY A 19 -26.08 -4.95 8.02
CA GLY A 19 -24.73 -4.93 7.48
C GLY A 19 -24.27 -6.32 7.06
N ALA A 20 -23.08 -6.39 6.48
CA ALA A 20 -22.35 -7.65 6.39
C ALA A 20 -21.89 -8.09 7.80
N PRO A 21 -21.68 -9.39 8.04
CA PRO A 21 -21.08 -9.89 9.27
C PRO A 21 -19.80 -9.11 9.62
N ARG A 22 -19.68 -8.67 10.87
CA ARG A 22 -18.49 -7.96 11.35
C ARG A 22 -17.51 -8.90 12.00
N SER A 23 -18.01 -9.93 12.67
CA SER A 23 -17.21 -11.01 13.22
C SER A 23 -17.15 -12.17 12.24
N THR A 24 -15.99 -12.81 12.21
CA THR A 24 -15.69 -13.98 11.39
C THR A 24 -15.03 -15.05 12.23
N PRO A 25 -15.26 -16.33 11.88
CA PRO A 25 -14.45 -17.41 12.42
C PRO A 25 -12.97 -17.14 12.18
N ALA A 26 -12.15 -17.37 13.20
CA ALA A 26 -10.71 -17.32 13.11
C ALA A 26 -10.08 -18.44 13.96
N GLY A 27 -8.77 -18.60 13.84
CA GLY A 27 -8.05 -19.42 14.78
C GLY A 27 -6.54 -19.28 14.65
N ALA A 28 -5.84 -19.64 15.72
CA ALA A 28 -4.40 -19.48 15.80
C ALA A 28 -3.67 -20.72 16.34
N VAL A 29 -2.46 -20.91 15.86
CA VAL A 29 -1.49 -21.89 16.39
C VAL A 29 -0.25 -21.10 16.81
N ASP A 30 -0.12 -20.80 18.10
CA ASP A 30 0.96 -19.96 18.65
C ASP A 30 2.36 -20.51 18.33
N SER A 31 2.52 -21.84 18.46
CA SER A 31 3.77 -22.58 18.24
C SER A 31 4.27 -22.54 16.81
N THR A 32 3.41 -22.23 15.84
CA THR A 32 3.80 -21.99 14.43
C THR A 32 3.71 -20.51 14.05
N GLY A 33 3.12 -19.68 14.92
CA GLY A 33 2.86 -18.26 14.66
C GLY A 33 1.79 -18.01 13.60
N ILE A 34 0.94 -19.00 13.29
CA ILE A 34 -0.06 -18.89 12.22
C ILE A 34 -1.40 -18.45 12.81
N PHE A 35 -1.87 -17.27 12.38
CA PHE A 35 -3.23 -16.78 12.62
C PHE A 35 -4.00 -16.83 11.31
N THR A 36 -5.21 -17.37 11.35
CA THR A 36 -6.06 -17.55 10.18
C THR A 36 -7.43 -16.94 10.41
N ILE A 37 -7.85 -16.03 9.52
CA ILE A 37 -9.17 -15.42 9.50
C ILE A 37 -9.96 -16.01 8.34
N TYR A 38 -11.16 -16.52 8.62
CA TYR A 38 -12.06 -17.18 7.67
C TYR A 38 -13.24 -16.25 7.34
N ALA A 39 -13.08 -15.41 6.32
CA ALA A 39 -14.13 -14.52 5.86
C ALA A 39 -15.18 -15.24 4.98
N GLY A 40 -16.37 -14.64 4.87
CA GLY A 40 -17.41 -15.11 3.94
C GLY A 40 -18.48 -16.02 4.56
N ILE A 41 -18.99 -15.68 5.76
CA ILE A 41 -20.16 -16.36 6.34
C ILE A 41 -21.33 -16.32 5.34
N GLY A 42 -21.80 -17.50 4.89
CA GLY A 42 -22.88 -17.63 3.91
C GLY A 42 -22.45 -17.50 2.42
N GLY A 43 -21.15 -17.44 2.13
CA GLY A 43 -20.58 -17.41 0.77
C GLY A 43 -19.38 -18.36 0.61
N ALA A 44 -18.62 -18.22 -0.48
CA ALA A 44 -17.39 -18.99 -0.66
C ALA A 44 -16.33 -18.54 0.37
N PRO A 45 -15.77 -19.47 1.18
CA PRO A 45 -14.85 -19.12 2.25
C PRO A 45 -13.57 -18.52 1.67
N ARG A 46 -13.09 -17.43 2.28
CA ARG A 46 -11.80 -16.80 1.96
C ARG A 46 -10.93 -16.78 3.20
N THR A 47 -9.66 -17.08 3.00
CA THR A 47 -8.71 -17.22 4.10
C THR A 47 -7.67 -16.11 4.04
N THR A 48 -7.48 -15.42 5.15
CA THR A 48 -6.34 -14.51 5.34
C THR A 48 -5.43 -15.10 6.39
N THR A 49 -4.16 -15.25 6.08
CA THR A 49 -3.17 -15.79 7.00
C THR A 49 -2.19 -14.70 7.42
N ILE A 50 -2.07 -14.50 8.72
CA ILE A 50 -1.08 -13.62 9.33
C ILE A 50 0.00 -14.51 9.96
N LYS A 51 1.27 -14.26 9.60
CA LYS A 51 2.41 -15.01 10.09
C LYS A 51 3.18 -14.17 11.12
N MET A 52 3.14 -14.59 12.36
CA MET A 52 3.89 -14.03 13.48
C MET A 52 5.14 -14.86 13.77
N PRO A 53 6.16 -14.29 14.44
CA PRO A 53 7.22 -15.07 15.04
C PRO A 53 6.60 -16.13 15.98
N PRO A 54 6.97 -17.42 15.86
CA PRO A 54 6.48 -18.47 16.75
C PRO A 54 6.68 -18.12 18.22
N ALA A 55 5.68 -18.39 19.04
CA ALA A 55 5.69 -18.05 20.45
C ALA A 55 4.85 -19.06 21.26
N SER A 56 4.96 -19.00 22.58
CA SER A 56 4.08 -19.72 23.50
C SER A 56 3.00 -18.81 24.08
N GLY A 57 1.92 -19.39 24.56
CA GLY A 57 0.91 -18.69 25.34
C GLY A 57 -0.45 -18.71 24.66
N GLN A 58 -1.43 -18.12 25.30
CA GLN A 58 -2.78 -18.09 24.76
C GLN A 58 -2.88 -17.05 23.63
N PRO A 59 -3.21 -17.46 22.39
CA PRO A 59 -3.39 -16.51 21.31
C PRO A 59 -4.71 -15.75 21.46
N LEU A 60 -4.72 -14.51 20.99
CA LEU A 60 -5.84 -13.58 20.99
C LEU A 60 -5.90 -12.87 19.64
N LEU A 61 -7.06 -12.33 19.29
CA LEU A 61 -7.25 -11.41 18.17
C LEU A 61 -8.06 -10.22 18.69
N GLY A 62 -7.62 -9.01 18.41
CA GLY A 62 -8.33 -7.80 18.82
C GLY A 62 -7.87 -6.55 18.08
N ASP A 63 -8.72 -5.53 18.06
CA ASP A 63 -8.47 -4.22 17.45
C ASP A 63 -7.67 -3.30 18.39
N TRP A 64 -6.41 -3.64 18.66
CA TRP A 64 -5.60 -2.97 19.71
C TRP A 64 -5.39 -1.46 19.50
N ASN A 65 -5.65 -0.92 18.31
CA ASN A 65 -5.48 0.49 17.96
C ASN A 65 -6.78 1.20 17.54
N GLY A 66 -7.93 0.52 17.60
CA GLY A 66 -9.25 1.08 17.29
C GLY A 66 -9.50 1.39 15.82
N ASP A 67 -8.76 0.77 14.89
CA ASP A 67 -8.88 0.99 13.45
C ASP A 67 -9.95 0.11 12.76
N GLY A 68 -10.57 -0.78 13.53
CA GLY A 68 -11.62 -1.71 13.14
C GLY A 68 -11.11 -3.05 12.63
N LEU A 69 -9.79 -3.31 12.66
CA LEU A 69 -9.18 -4.55 12.21
C LEU A 69 -8.61 -5.35 13.39
N ASP A 70 -9.08 -6.59 13.56
CA ASP A 70 -8.52 -7.47 14.58
C ASP A 70 -7.14 -7.98 14.14
N THR A 71 -6.18 -7.88 15.06
CA THR A 71 -4.79 -8.24 14.82
C THR A 71 -4.23 -9.13 15.94
N PRO A 72 -3.16 -9.91 15.68
CA PRO A 72 -2.68 -10.91 16.65
C PRO A 72 -2.26 -10.33 18.00
N GLY A 73 -2.72 -10.96 19.07
CA GLY A 73 -2.26 -10.80 20.44
C GLY A 73 -1.89 -12.14 21.09
N ARG A 74 -1.21 -12.09 22.23
CA ARG A 74 -1.02 -13.26 23.08
C ARG A 74 -0.84 -12.91 24.55
N TYR A 75 -1.28 -13.84 25.39
CA TYR A 75 -1.09 -13.82 26.84
C TYR A 75 -0.20 -14.98 27.30
N ASP A 76 0.87 -14.68 28.01
CA ASP A 76 1.77 -15.68 28.60
C ASP A 76 2.08 -15.34 30.06
N ARG A 77 1.31 -15.98 30.97
CA ARG A 77 1.53 -15.93 32.43
C ARG A 77 1.69 -14.50 32.96
N GLY A 78 0.70 -13.66 32.68
CA GLY A 78 0.71 -12.25 33.08
C GLY A 78 1.32 -11.31 32.04
N ARG A 79 2.09 -11.81 31.06
CA ARG A 79 2.70 -10.96 30.03
C ARG A 79 1.79 -10.88 28.80
N TRP A 80 1.53 -9.65 28.35
CA TRP A 80 0.68 -9.37 27.20
C TRP A 80 1.50 -8.86 26.04
N PHE A 81 1.19 -9.34 24.83
CA PHE A 81 1.82 -8.92 23.60
C PHE A 81 0.79 -8.74 22.50
N PHE A 82 1.10 -7.85 21.55
CA PHE A 82 0.24 -7.55 20.41
C PHE A 82 1.07 -7.18 19.17
N THR A 83 0.41 -7.07 18.02
CA THR A 83 0.89 -6.36 16.84
C THR A 83 -0.28 -5.61 16.24
N ASN A 84 -0.05 -4.43 15.69
CA ASN A 84 -1.05 -3.76 14.84
C ASN A 84 -0.87 -4.13 13.36
N ALA A 85 0.22 -4.79 12.98
CA ALA A 85 0.49 -5.15 11.59
C ALA A 85 -0.12 -6.51 11.22
N VAL A 86 -0.81 -6.55 10.07
CA VAL A 86 -1.40 -7.79 9.50
C VAL A 86 -0.61 -8.34 8.31
N VAL A 87 0.30 -7.55 7.76
CA VAL A 87 1.20 -7.91 6.65
C VAL A 87 2.60 -7.35 6.93
N GLY A 88 3.57 -7.64 6.05
CA GLY A 88 4.89 -7.01 6.10
C GLY A 88 5.81 -7.52 7.21
N SER A 89 5.75 -8.83 7.52
CA SER A 89 6.57 -9.46 8.57
C SER A 89 6.35 -8.86 9.97
N PRO A 90 5.12 -8.93 10.51
CA PRO A 90 4.78 -8.38 11.81
C PRO A 90 5.62 -8.99 12.94
N THR A 91 5.79 -8.25 14.04
CA THR A 91 6.58 -8.67 15.22
C THR A 91 5.79 -8.44 16.51
N TRP A 92 6.14 -9.18 17.56
CA TRP A 92 5.49 -9.02 18.87
C TRP A 92 5.96 -7.75 19.58
N GLN A 93 5.01 -6.92 19.97
CA GLN A 93 5.20 -5.76 20.83
C GLN A 93 4.68 -6.09 22.24
N SER A 94 5.36 -5.62 23.29
CA SER A 94 4.90 -5.85 24.66
C SER A 94 3.88 -4.80 25.08
N MET A 95 2.80 -5.24 25.73
CA MET A 95 1.79 -4.40 26.38
C MET A 95 2.00 -4.31 27.91
N GLY A 96 3.05 -4.97 28.42
CA GLY A 96 3.39 -5.04 29.84
C GLY A 96 2.85 -6.28 30.55
N THR A 97 2.72 -6.18 31.87
CA THR A 97 2.32 -7.28 32.76
C THR A 97 1.03 -6.95 33.49
N TRP A 98 0.06 -7.87 33.43
CA TRP A 98 -1.23 -7.79 34.12
C TRP A 98 -1.77 -9.20 34.38
N GLY A 99 -2.17 -9.48 35.62
CA GLY A 99 -2.49 -10.83 36.08
C GLY A 99 -1.25 -11.73 36.19
N GLY A 100 -1.43 -13.03 35.99
CA GLY A 100 -0.38 -14.05 36.02
C GLY A 100 -0.56 -15.10 37.12
N GLN A 101 -1.66 -15.08 37.86
CA GLN A 101 -1.92 -16.14 38.83
C GLN A 101 -2.33 -17.45 38.13
N ALA A 102 -1.99 -18.57 38.75
CA ALA A 102 -2.45 -19.87 38.28
C ALA A 102 -3.99 -19.92 38.29
N GLY A 103 -4.57 -20.42 37.19
CA GLY A 103 -6.01 -20.55 37.00
C GLY A 103 -6.68 -19.32 36.36
N GLU A 104 -5.98 -18.20 36.18
CA GLU A 104 -6.52 -17.04 35.47
C GLU A 104 -6.68 -17.29 33.97
N MET A 105 -7.79 -16.79 33.44
CA MET A 105 -8.14 -16.86 32.02
C MET A 105 -8.06 -15.46 31.42
N PRO A 106 -7.25 -15.22 30.37
CA PRO A 106 -7.17 -13.91 29.73
C PRO A 106 -8.46 -13.58 28.99
N VAL A 107 -8.86 -12.32 29.07
CA VAL A 107 -10.00 -11.74 28.35
C VAL A 107 -9.61 -10.37 27.79
N ILE A 108 -10.29 -9.97 26.71
CA ILE A 108 -10.21 -8.65 26.10
C ILE A 108 -11.63 -8.15 25.80
N GLY A 109 -11.87 -6.85 25.89
CA GLY A 109 -13.19 -6.29 25.60
C GLY A 109 -13.22 -4.78 25.75
N LEU A 110 -14.23 -4.12 25.19
CA LEU A 110 -14.45 -2.68 25.31
C LEU A 110 -15.20 -2.35 26.62
N ILE A 111 -14.48 -2.33 27.74
CA ILE A 111 -15.05 -2.09 29.07
C ILE A 111 -15.26 -0.60 29.32
N ASP A 112 -14.49 0.24 28.62
CA ASP A 112 -14.76 1.65 28.44
C ASP A 112 -15.08 2.00 26.96
N ALA A 113 -15.48 3.25 26.72
CA ALA A 113 -15.97 3.70 25.42
C ALA A 113 -14.87 4.35 24.54
N ASP A 114 -13.59 4.01 24.75
CA ASP A 114 -12.46 4.61 24.03
C ASP A 114 -12.16 3.98 22.65
N ARG A 115 -12.84 2.87 22.33
CA ARG A 115 -12.74 2.08 21.08
C ARG A 115 -11.44 1.25 20.94
N GLN A 116 -10.71 1.03 22.02
CA GLN A 116 -9.59 0.08 22.08
C GLN A 116 -9.90 -1.00 23.11
N PRO A 117 -9.67 -2.28 22.80
CA PRO A 117 -9.96 -3.36 23.72
C PRO A 117 -9.08 -3.24 24.97
N ASP A 118 -9.74 -3.27 26.12
CA ASP A 118 -9.11 -3.41 27.42
C ASP A 118 -8.65 -4.85 27.63
N ILE A 119 -7.63 -5.04 28.46
CA ILE A 119 -7.13 -6.38 28.81
C ILE A 119 -7.59 -6.76 30.22
N GLY A 120 -7.89 -8.03 30.43
CA GLY A 120 -8.33 -8.51 31.73
C GLY A 120 -8.01 -9.97 31.99
N VAL A 121 -8.18 -10.36 33.24
CA VAL A 121 -8.13 -11.76 33.67
C VAL A 121 -9.39 -12.11 34.45
N PHE A 122 -9.94 -13.29 34.18
CA PHE A 122 -11.04 -13.89 34.91
C PHE A 122 -10.54 -15.04 35.78
N LYS A 123 -11.01 -15.10 37.03
CA LYS A 123 -10.81 -16.23 37.92
C LYS A 123 -11.94 -16.32 38.94
N ASP A 124 -12.60 -17.47 38.98
CA ASP A 124 -13.58 -17.84 40.01
C ASP A 124 -14.69 -16.79 40.26
N GLY A 125 -15.18 -16.15 39.19
CA GLY A 125 -16.23 -15.12 39.26
C GLY A 125 -15.72 -13.69 39.39
N VAL A 126 -14.40 -13.50 39.56
CA VAL A 126 -13.76 -12.18 39.66
C VAL A 126 -13.12 -11.82 38.33
N TRP A 127 -13.41 -10.60 37.85
CA TRP A 127 -12.88 -10.01 36.63
C TRP A 127 -11.98 -8.84 37.01
N ASN A 128 -10.71 -8.91 36.64
CA ASN A 128 -9.71 -7.86 36.88
C ASN A 128 -9.23 -7.28 35.55
N TRP A 129 -9.69 -6.08 35.24
CA TRP A 129 -9.39 -5.34 34.01
C TRP A 129 -8.32 -4.29 34.23
N ARG A 130 -7.53 -4.04 33.19
CA ARG A 130 -6.69 -2.86 33.02
C ARG A 130 -7.19 -2.10 31.80
N LEU A 131 -7.66 -0.88 32.03
CA LEU A 131 -8.20 -0.04 30.97
C LEU A 131 -7.09 0.46 30.05
N SER A 132 -7.35 0.46 28.75
CA SER A 132 -6.41 0.91 27.72
C SER A 132 -6.28 2.44 27.69
N SER A 133 -7.33 3.15 28.11
CA SER A 133 -7.40 4.61 28.13
C SER A 133 -6.46 5.28 29.14
N ASP A 134 -6.30 4.71 30.34
CA ASP A 134 -5.53 5.32 31.43
C ASP A 134 -4.70 4.34 32.27
N ASN A 135 -4.70 3.04 31.93
CA ASN A 135 -4.04 1.96 32.66
C ASN A 135 -4.59 1.70 34.07
N THR A 136 -5.77 2.24 34.42
CA THR A 136 -6.38 1.99 35.72
C THR A 136 -6.97 0.59 35.83
N ALA A 137 -7.03 0.10 37.07
CA ALA A 137 -7.61 -1.20 37.39
C ALA A 137 -9.12 -1.09 37.60
N ARG A 138 -9.89 -2.01 37.01
CA ARG A 138 -11.33 -2.15 37.27
C ARG A 138 -11.67 -3.58 37.66
N VAL A 139 -12.42 -3.74 38.74
CA VAL A 139 -12.85 -5.04 39.27
C VAL A 139 -14.35 -5.20 39.10
N ALA A 140 -14.78 -6.38 38.65
CA ALA A 140 -16.19 -6.76 38.59
C ALA A 140 -16.38 -8.20 39.09
N ASN A 141 -17.58 -8.49 39.60
CA ASN A 141 -17.94 -9.82 40.10
C ASN A 141 -19.13 -10.35 39.30
N PHE A 142 -18.92 -11.42 38.55
CA PHE A 142 -19.97 -12.11 37.81
C PHE A 142 -19.52 -13.53 37.46
N GLY A 143 -20.38 -14.51 37.74
CA GLY A 143 -20.08 -15.94 37.58
C GLY A 143 -19.51 -16.60 38.83
N ALA A 144 -18.95 -17.80 38.67
CA ALA A 144 -18.36 -18.60 39.73
C ALA A 144 -17.17 -19.45 39.23
N ALA A 145 -16.53 -20.18 40.15
CA ALA A 145 -15.49 -21.14 39.84
C ALA A 145 -15.95 -22.20 38.82
N GLY A 146 -15.10 -22.46 37.82
CA GLY A 146 -15.37 -23.42 36.74
C GLY A 146 -16.14 -22.86 35.54
N ASP A 147 -16.59 -21.60 35.61
CA ASP A 147 -17.22 -20.93 34.48
C ASP A 147 -16.20 -20.53 33.40
N THR A 148 -16.64 -20.51 32.14
CA THR A 148 -15.85 -19.96 31.04
C THR A 148 -16.28 -18.50 30.77
N PRO A 149 -15.36 -17.52 30.83
CA PRO A 149 -15.71 -16.12 30.61
C PRO A 149 -15.98 -15.85 29.12
N VAL A 150 -16.94 -14.98 28.85
CA VAL A 150 -17.23 -14.40 27.54
C VAL A 150 -17.58 -12.92 27.71
N VAL A 151 -17.28 -12.08 26.72
CA VAL A 151 -17.72 -10.67 26.69
C VAL A 151 -18.31 -10.33 25.34
N GLY A 152 -19.17 -9.32 25.29
CA GLY A 152 -19.70 -8.78 24.05
C GLY A 152 -20.75 -7.70 24.28
N ASP A 153 -20.99 -6.89 23.26
CA ASP A 153 -22.03 -5.85 23.26
C ASP A 153 -23.41 -6.49 23.05
N TRP A 154 -24.01 -7.01 24.13
CA TRP A 154 -25.28 -7.74 24.06
C TRP A 154 -26.49 -6.84 23.77
N ASP A 155 -26.39 -5.56 24.07
CA ASP A 155 -27.49 -4.58 24.00
C ASP A 155 -27.35 -3.56 22.86
N GLY A 156 -26.19 -3.54 22.18
CA GLY A 156 -25.89 -2.68 21.04
C GLY A 156 -25.50 -1.25 21.44
N ASN A 157 -25.01 -1.03 22.66
CA ASN A 157 -24.65 0.29 23.17
C ASN A 157 -23.21 0.72 22.78
N GLY A 158 -22.41 -0.22 22.26
CA GLY A 158 -21.04 -0.03 21.82
C GLY A 158 -19.97 -0.22 22.90
N THR A 159 -20.32 -0.79 24.06
CA THR A 159 -19.41 -1.28 25.10
C THR A 159 -19.72 -2.74 25.40
N ASP A 160 -18.70 -3.50 25.76
CA ASP A 160 -18.85 -4.92 26.04
C ASP A 160 -19.35 -5.17 27.47
N ASP A 161 -20.27 -6.11 27.56
CA ASP A 161 -20.88 -6.58 28.78
C ASP A 161 -20.32 -7.96 29.18
N LEU A 162 -20.40 -8.29 30.47
CA LEU A 162 -19.87 -9.54 31.00
C LEU A 162 -20.80 -10.74 30.72
N GLY A 163 -20.21 -11.92 30.54
CA GLY A 163 -20.95 -13.17 30.36
C GLY A 163 -20.15 -14.37 30.87
N VAL A 164 -20.84 -15.44 31.24
CA VAL A 164 -20.22 -16.72 31.58
C VAL A 164 -20.95 -17.90 30.96
N VAL A 165 -20.21 -18.97 30.68
CA VAL A 165 -20.75 -20.23 30.16
C VAL A 165 -20.43 -21.37 31.14
N ARG A 166 -21.48 -22.05 31.59
CA ARG A 166 -21.43 -23.21 32.49
C ARG A 166 -22.11 -24.40 31.85
N GLN A 167 -21.32 -25.41 31.46
CA GLN A 167 -21.83 -26.68 30.92
C GLN A 167 -22.84 -26.52 29.75
N GLY A 168 -22.63 -25.54 28.87
CA GLY A 168 -23.53 -25.24 27.74
C GLY A 168 -24.68 -24.27 28.06
N THR A 169 -24.80 -23.83 29.32
CA THR A 169 -25.71 -22.75 29.73
C THR A 169 -24.96 -21.43 29.73
N TRP A 170 -25.47 -20.46 28.98
CA TRP A 170 -24.96 -19.09 28.91
C TRP A 170 -25.71 -18.20 29.89
N MET A 171 -24.97 -17.36 30.62
CA MET A 171 -25.49 -16.33 31.51
C MET A 171 -24.86 -15.00 31.09
N LEU A 172 -25.64 -14.09 30.52
CA LEU A 172 -25.18 -12.81 29.97
C LEU A 172 -25.68 -11.67 30.85
N GLN A 173 -24.79 -10.81 31.32
CA GLN A 173 -25.12 -9.65 32.15
C GLN A 173 -25.27 -8.41 31.28
N PHE A 174 -26.49 -7.99 31.01
CA PHE A 174 -26.78 -6.71 30.35
C PHE A 174 -26.64 -5.59 31.38
N THR A 175 -25.84 -4.56 31.09
CA THR A 175 -25.68 -3.40 31.98
C THR A 175 -26.39 -2.15 31.43
N GLY A 176 -26.72 -1.19 32.31
CA GLY A 176 -27.42 0.05 31.91
C GLY A 176 -28.88 -0.13 31.47
N VAL A 177 -29.46 -1.32 31.63
CA VAL A 177 -30.82 -1.65 31.17
C VAL A 177 -31.90 -1.32 32.21
N LYS A 178 -32.96 -0.62 31.77
CA LYS A 178 -34.13 -0.27 32.61
C LYS A 178 -35.34 -1.16 32.37
N LYS A 179 -35.31 -1.98 31.32
CA LYS A 179 -36.41 -2.87 30.91
C LYS A 179 -35.81 -4.22 30.55
N ALA A 180 -36.60 -5.28 30.71
CA ALA A 180 -36.20 -6.61 30.32
C ALA A 180 -35.78 -6.65 28.84
N PRO A 181 -34.59 -7.20 28.52
CA PRO A 181 -34.18 -7.46 27.16
C PRO A 181 -35.21 -8.31 26.43
N LYS A 182 -35.37 -8.07 25.13
CA LYS A 182 -36.23 -8.91 24.30
C LYS A 182 -35.51 -10.25 24.11
N VAL A 183 -36.16 -11.35 24.49
CA VAL A 183 -35.59 -12.70 24.39
C VAL A 183 -36.53 -13.67 23.68
N SER A 184 -35.97 -14.78 23.22
CA SER A 184 -36.75 -15.88 22.60
C SER A 184 -37.37 -16.81 23.65
N ARG A 185 -38.30 -17.67 23.23
CA ARG A 185 -38.91 -18.65 24.13
C ARG A 185 -37.89 -19.67 24.64
N GLY A 186 -37.85 -19.86 25.96
CA GLY A 186 -36.88 -20.75 26.64
C GLY A 186 -35.57 -20.05 27.01
N VAL A 187 -35.58 -18.71 27.01
CA VAL A 187 -34.52 -17.85 27.56
C VAL A 187 -35.11 -17.13 28.75
N ASP A 188 -34.43 -17.22 29.89
CA ASP A 188 -34.87 -16.61 31.15
C ASP A 188 -34.19 -15.25 31.34
N VAL A 189 -34.92 -14.29 31.89
CA VAL A 189 -34.42 -12.94 32.20
C VAL A 189 -34.66 -12.67 33.68
N THR A 190 -33.58 -12.43 34.42
CA THR A 190 -33.64 -11.97 35.80
C THR A 190 -33.26 -10.49 35.84
N MET A 191 -34.19 -9.62 36.22
CA MET A 191 -33.92 -8.19 36.37
C MET A 191 -33.30 -7.90 37.73
N ALA A 192 -32.33 -6.99 37.77
CA ALA A 192 -31.78 -6.36 38.98
C ALA A 192 -31.85 -4.82 38.82
N PRO A 193 -33.04 -4.23 39.04
CA PRO A 193 -33.29 -2.80 38.78
C PRO A 193 -32.39 -1.85 39.57
N GLU A 194 -31.99 -2.24 40.78
CA GLU A 194 -31.13 -1.48 41.69
C GLU A 194 -29.75 -1.19 41.11
N THR A 195 -29.22 -2.09 40.29
CA THR A 195 -27.95 -1.91 39.57
C THR A 195 -28.15 -1.58 38.09
N SER A 196 -29.39 -1.42 37.64
CA SER A 196 -29.74 -1.29 36.22
C SER A 196 -29.14 -2.43 35.38
N THR A 197 -29.25 -3.67 35.86
CA THR A 197 -28.73 -4.86 35.16
C THR A 197 -29.82 -5.89 34.91
N ALA A 198 -29.59 -6.77 33.93
CA ALA A 198 -30.40 -7.96 33.71
C ALA A 198 -29.49 -9.15 33.40
N ILE A 199 -29.80 -10.33 33.96
CA ILE A 199 -29.12 -11.58 33.65
C ILE A 199 -29.99 -12.38 32.70
N VAL A 200 -29.51 -12.60 31.48
CA VAL A 200 -30.14 -13.43 30.46
C VAL A 200 -29.52 -14.83 30.51
N THR A 201 -30.32 -15.84 30.85
CA THR A 201 -29.86 -17.24 30.98
C THR A 201 -30.48 -18.12 29.90
N MET A 202 -29.66 -18.89 29.19
CA MET A 202 -30.14 -19.74 28.09
C MET A 202 -29.22 -20.94 27.80
N PRO A 203 -29.79 -22.09 27.41
CA PRO A 203 -29.00 -23.19 26.86
C PRO A 203 -28.57 -22.88 25.42
N PHE A 204 -27.27 -22.99 25.13
CA PHE A 204 -26.74 -22.91 23.77
C PHE A 204 -25.41 -23.67 23.66
N GLY A 205 -25.48 -24.88 23.10
CA GLY A 205 -24.35 -25.81 23.01
C GLY A 205 -24.33 -26.84 24.14
N ILE A 206 -23.20 -27.54 24.27
CA ILE A 206 -22.94 -28.57 25.28
C ILE A 206 -21.60 -28.32 25.97
N ALA A 207 -21.31 -29.06 27.04
CA ALA A 207 -20.12 -28.87 27.86
C ALA A 207 -18.78 -29.06 27.11
N THR A 208 -18.74 -29.75 25.97
CA THR A 208 -17.52 -29.96 25.17
C THR A 208 -17.26 -28.86 24.15
N ASP A 209 -18.25 -28.01 23.88
CA ASP A 209 -18.12 -26.95 22.90
C ASP A 209 -17.20 -25.81 23.40
N VAL A 210 -16.59 -25.09 22.47
CA VAL A 210 -15.85 -23.85 22.75
C VAL A 210 -16.77 -22.65 22.53
N PRO A 211 -17.10 -21.85 23.57
CA PRO A 211 -17.95 -20.66 23.41
C PRO A 211 -17.17 -19.50 22.81
N LEU A 212 -17.83 -18.71 21.95
CA LEU A 212 -17.32 -17.52 21.28
C LEU A 212 -18.42 -16.47 21.15
N THR A 213 -18.05 -15.21 20.94
CA THR A 213 -18.99 -14.09 20.85
C THR A 213 -18.64 -13.18 19.69
N GLY A 214 -19.65 -12.60 19.05
CA GLY A 214 -19.42 -11.63 17.98
C GLY A 214 -20.69 -11.23 17.24
N ASP A 215 -20.58 -10.18 16.44
CA ASP A 215 -21.59 -9.70 15.52
C ASP A 215 -21.51 -10.49 14.20
N TRP A 216 -22.02 -11.71 14.24
CA TRP A 216 -22.04 -12.65 13.11
C TRP A 216 -22.98 -12.25 11.98
N ASN A 217 -23.86 -11.26 12.20
CA ASN A 217 -24.93 -10.91 11.27
C ASN A 217 -24.90 -9.44 10.79
N GLY A 218 -24.02 -8.62 11.36
CA GLY A 218 -23.83 -7.22 11.01
C GLY A 218 -24.89 -6.27 11.56
N ASP A 219 -25.61 -6.63 12.62
CA ASP A 219 -26.64 -5.77 13.25
C ASP A 219 -26.11 -4.88 14.37
N GLY A 220 -24.82 -4.99 14.70
CA GLY A 220 -24.15 -4.21 15.73
C GLY A 220 -24.37 -4.73 17.15
N VAL A 221 -24.86 -5.97 17.30
CA VAL A 221 -25.00 -6.64 18.59
C VAL A 221 -24.20 -7.94 18.57
N ASP A 222 -23.41 -8.17 19.60
CA ASP A 222 -22.70 -9.43 19.76
C ASP A 222 -23.62 -10.55 20.22
N THR A 223 -23.38 -11.75 19.70
CA THR A 223 -24.24 -12.89 19.97
C THR A 223 -23.45 -14.18 20.16
N PRO A 224 -24.00 -15.17 20.90
CA PRO A 224 -23.29 -16.43 21.15
C PRO A 224 -22.98 -17.22 19.89
N ALA A 225 -21.81 -17.84 19.88
CA ALA A 225 -21.43 -18.89 18.95
C ALA A 225 -20.74 -20.03 19.70
N ILE A 226 -20.76 -21.21 19.10
CA ILE A 226 -19.98 -22.35 19.59
C ILE A 226 -19.18 -23.02 18.48
N VAL A 227 -18.04 -23.61 18.84
CA VAL A 227 -17.28 -24.54 18.01
C VAL A 227 -17.37 -25.94 18.59
N ARG A 228 -17.89 -26.86 17.78
CA ARG A 228 -18.07 -28.27 18.11
C ARG A 228 -17.09 -29.13 17.33
N ASP A 229 -16.45 -30.06 18.04
CA ASP A 229 -15.51 -31.05 17.50
C ASP A 229 -14.38 -30.41 16.66
N GLY A 230 -14.00 -29.18 17.00
CA GLY A 230 -12.97 -28.40 16.32
C GLY A 230 -13.33 -27.85 14.93
N ASN A 231 -14.41 -28.31 14.30
CA ASN A 231 -14.66 -28.02 12.87
C ASN A 231 -16.04 -27.40 12.57
N THR A 232 -17.00 -27.54 13.49
CA THR A 232 -18.38 -27.10 13.26
C THR A 232 -18.66 -25.83 14.05
N TRP A 233 -18.84 -24.71 13.35
CA TRP A 233 -19.21 -23.43 13.94
C TRP A 233 -20.72 -23.27 13.89
N ILE A 234 -21.34 -22.95 15.03
CA ILE A 234 -22.77 -22.66 15.12
C ILE A 234 -22.94 -21.24 15.67
N LEU A 235 -23.37 -20.32 14.82
CA LEU A 235 -23.48 -18.89 15.09
C LEU A 235 -24.94 -18.53 15.38
N SER A 236 -25.24 -17.91 16.53
CA SER A 236 -26.59 -17.46 16.86
C SER A 236 -27.00 -16.26 16.01
N GLY A 237 -28.31 -16.12 15.77
CA GLY A 237 -28.93 -14.94 15.19
C GLY A 237 -29.37 -13.89 16.22
N GLY A 238 -29.03 -14.08 17.50
CA GLY A 238 -29.31 -13.16 18.62
C GLY A 238 -30.04 -13.80 19.80
N VAL A 239 -29.98 -13.18 20.99
CA VAL A 239 -30.69 -13.66 22.19
C VAL A 239 -32.22 -13.74 22.01
N ASN A 240 -32.76 -12.84 21.19
CA ASN A 240 -34.18 -12.84 20.77
C ASN A 240 -34.50 -13.84 19.66
N ARG A 241 -33.49 -14.53 19.12
CA ARG A 241 -33.54 -15.45 17.98
C ARG A 241 -32.55 -16.61 18.16
N ILE A 242 -32.33 -17.08 19.39
CA ILE A 242 -31.22 -18.00 19.73
C ILE A 242 -31.24 -19.32 18.93
N ARG A 243 -32.42 -19.72 18.45
CA ARG A 243 -32.63 -20.93 17.63
C ARG A 243 -32.41 -20.71 16.13
N LYS A 244 -32.29 -19.47 15.66
CA LYS A 244 -31.94 -19.16 14.27
C LYS A 244 -30.43 -19.13 14.18
N THR A 245 -29.83 -20.24 13.75
CA THR A 245 -28.38 -20.37 13.68
C THR A 245 -27.87 -20.42 12.25
N THR A 246 -26.65 -19.96 12.05
CA THR A 246 -25.84 -20.24 10.85
C THR A 246 -24.81 -21.29 11.21
N THR A 247 -24.76 -22.40 10.48
CA THR A 247 -23.78 -23.46 10.70
C THR A 247 -22.74 -23.42 9.58
N LEU A 248 -21.46 -23.44 9.96
CA LEU A 248 -20.33 -23.45 9.02
C LEU A 248 -19.42 -24.63 9.33
N THR A 249 -18.93 -25.28 8.28
CA THR A 249 -17.84 -26.26 8.40
C THR A 249 -16.53 -25.56 8.04
N GLN A 250 -15.72 -25.29 9.04
CA GLN A 250 -14.39 -24.69 8.88
C GLN A 250 -13.40 -25.57 9.65
N PRO A 251 -12.70 -26.49 8.97
CA PRO A 251 -11.77 -27.39 9.63
C PRO A 251 -10.67 -26.59 10.31
N GLN A 252 -10.52 -26.78 11.62
CA GLN A 252 -9.37 -26.24 12.32
C GLN A 252 -8.15 -27.11 12.08
N GLN A 253 -6.99 -26.46 11.95
CA GLN A 253 -5.72 -27.17 11.94
C GLN A 253 -5.50 -27.84 13.29
N ALA A 254 -4.77 -28.96 13.31
CA ALA A 254 -4.44 -29.63 14.55
C ALA A 254 -3.73 -28.65 15.51
N GLY A 255 -4.26 -28.51 16.73
CA GLY A 255 -3.71 -27.59 17.75
C GLY A 255 -4.13 -26.12 17.59
N GLN A 256 -5.02 -25.79 16.64
CA GLN A 256 -5.53 -24.44 16.49
C GLN A 256 -6.54 -24.10 17.59
N VAL A 257 -6.40 -22.92 18.17
CA VAL A 257 -7.34 -22.34 19.12
C VAL A 257 -8.40 -21.57 18.33
N PRO A 258 -9.72 -21.84 18.49
CA PRO A 258 -10.76 -21.01 17.92
C PRO A 258 -10.73 -19.58 18.45
N LEU A 259 -10.79 -18.63 17.53
CA LEU A 259 -10.79 -17.19 17.81
C LEU A 259 -11.90 -16.51 17.01
N VAL A 260 -12.16 -15.25 17.34
CA VAL A 260 -13.00 -14.37 16.55
C VAL A 260 -12.10 -13.33 15.93
N GLY A 261 -12.23 -13.10 14.63
CA GLY A 261 -11.56 -12.00 13.94
C GLY A 261 -12.60 -11.11 13.28
N SER A 262 -12.21 -9.90 12.88
CA SER A 262 -13.10 -9.01 12.17
C SER A 262 -13.11 -9.29 10.66
N GLN A 263 -14.24 -9.03 10.00
CA GLN A 263 -14.17 -8.74 8.58
C GLN A 263 -13.37 -7.46 8.40
N GLY A 264 -12.49 -7.45 7.38
CA GLY A 264 -11.98 -6.20 6.85
C GLY A 264 -13.12 -5.27 6.38
N SER A 265 -12.80 -4.25 5.61
CA SER A 265 -13.74 -3.17 5.29
C SER A 265 -15.07 -3.54 4.60
N GLY A 266 -15.23 -4.77 4.07
CA GLY A 266 -16.53 -5.29 3.62
C GLY A 266 -16.49 -6.61 2.82
N PRO A 267 -17.64 -7.15 2.39
CA PRO A 267 -17.69 -8.33 1.54
C PRO A 267 -16.99 -8.12 0.20
N GLY A 268 -16.01 -8.95 -0.12
CA GLY A 268 -15.26 -8.85 -1.37
C GLY A 268 -14.20 -7.75 -1.38
N HIS A 269 -14.10 -6.98 -0.30
CA HIS A 269 -13.14 -5.90 -0.11
C HIS A 269 -11.71 -6.42 0.14
N CYS A 270 -10.72 -5.52 0.24
CA CYS A 270 -9.37 -5.91 0.64
C CYS A 270 -9.42 -6.60 2.02
N PRO A 271 -8.88 -7.82 2.14
CA PRO A 271 -8.95 -8.57 3.38
C PRO A 271 -8.14 -7.95 4.53
N THR A 272 -7.17 -7.08 4.21
CA THR A 272 -6.22 -6.52 5.19
C THR A 272 -6.43 -5.03 5.44
N ALA A 273 -7.39 -4.39 4.75
CA ALA A 273 -7.65 -2.97 4.92
C ALA A 273 -8.48 -2.72 6.18
N SER A 274 -8.06 -1.74 6.98
CA SER A 274 -8.83 -1.35 8.15
C SER A 274 -10.07 -0.54 7.75
N PRO A 275 -11.25 -0.79 8.36
CA PRO A 275 -12.46 -0.04 8.08
C PRO A 275 -12.31 1.48 8.25
N VAL A 276 -11.56 1.93 9.27
CA VAL A 276 -11.32 3.36 9.51
C VAL A 276 -10.51 3.98 8.37
N ALA A 277 -9.46 3.29 7.90
CA ALA A 277 -8.64 3.79 6.81
C ALA A 277 -9.40 3.78 5.48
N GLU A 278 -10.23 2.77 5.21
CA GLU A 278 -11.08 2.75 4.02
C GLU A 278 -12.08 3.91 4.00
N ALA A 279 -12.77 4.18 5.11
CA ALA A 279 -13.71 5.31 5.19
C ALA A 279 -13.03 6.67 4.92
N LYS A 280 -11.76 6.83 5.33
CA LYS A 280 -10.93 8.00 4.99
C LYS A 280 -10.52 8.01 3.52
N ALA A 281 -10.18 6.84 2.98
CA ALA A 281 -9.79 6.64 1.59
C ALA A 281 -10.93 6.99 0.63
N GLU A 282 -12.17 6.58 0.93
CA GLU A 282 -13.37 6.91 0.15
C GLU A 282 -13.60 8.42 0.04
N LYS A 283 -13.45 9.15 1.16
CA LYS A 283 -13.55 10.62 1.18
C LYS A 283 -12.47 11.27 0.31
N THR A 284 -11.28 10.67 0.27
CA THR A 284 -10.16 11.15 -0.56
C THR A 284 -10.45 10.91 -2.04
N ALA A 285 -10.94 9.72 -2.42
CA ALA A 285 -11.27 9.40 -3.81
C ALA A 285 -12.33 10.30 -4.43
N ARG A 286 -13.28 10.82 -3.65
CA ARG A 286 -14.29 11.79 -4.12
C ARG A 286 -13.69 13.10 -4.65
N ARG A 287 -12.42 13.40 -4.33
CA ARG A 287 -11.71 14.61 -4.78
C ARG A 287 -10.93 14.40 -6.07
N VAL A 288 -10.83 13.16 -6.56
CA VAL A 288 -10.05 12.84 -7.75
C VAL A 288 -10.80 13.29 -9.00
N ARG A 289 -10.10 14.02 -9.88
CA ARG A 289 -10.55 14.39 -11.21
C ARG A 289 -10.07 13.37 -12.24
N PRO A 290 -10.85 13.07 -13.30
CA PRO A 290 -10.43 12.14 -14.34
C PRO A 290 -9.22 12.70 -15.13
N PRO A 291 -8.35 11.83 -15.67
CA PRO A 291 -7.25 12.26 -16.53
C PRO A 291 -7.76 12.74 -17.90
N ALA A 292 -6.95 13.53 -18.62
CA ALA A 292 -7.19 13.78 -20.02
C ALA A 292 -7.17 12.47 -20.84
N LYS A 293 -8.05 12.40 -21.84
CA LYS A 293 -8.03 11.32 -22.83
C LYS A 293 -6.94 11.62 -23.85
N LEU A 294 -5.90 10.79 -23.87
CA LEU A 294 -4.80 10.88 -24.83
C LEU A 294 -4.92 9.76 -25.86
N SER A 295 -4.36 9.97 -27.05
CA SER A 295 -4.31 8.95 -28.10
C SER A 295 -2.89 8.82 -28.61
N GLY A 296 -2.33 7.62 -28.50
CA GLY A 296 -1.01 7.33 -29.06
C GLY A 296 -1.05 7.19 -30.59
N SER A 297 0.10 7.37 -31.22
CA SER A 297 0.26 7.28 -32.67
C SER A 297 1.59 6.63 -33.03
N THR A 298 1.57 5.74 -34.02
CA THR A 298 2.77 5.10 -34.58
C THR A 298 3.44 5.93 -35.67
N ALA A 299 2.88 7.09 -36.04
CA ALA A 299 3.39 7.90 -37.14
C ALA A 299 4.75 8.54 -36.85
N LYS A 300 5.12 8.67 -35.56
CA LYS A 300 6.40 9.23 -35.13
C LYS A 300 7.50 8.15 -35.23
N PRO A 301 8.73 8.47 -35.68
CA PRO A 301 9.83 7.52 -35.69
C PRO A 301 10.05 6.83 -34.33
N GLY A 302 10.22 5.51 -34.33
CA GLY A 302 10.38 4.69 -33.13
C GLY A 302 9.08 4.26 -32.44
N TYR A 303 7.94 4.93 -32.70
CA TYR A 303 6.70 4.65 -31.97
C TYR A 303 6.02 3.35 -32.40
N ALA A 304 6.26 2.87 -33.62
CA ALA A 304 5.81 1.54 -34.04
C ALA A 304 6.54 0.45 -33.24
N GLU A 305 7.85 0.60 -33.07
CA GLU A 305 8.71 -0.30 -32.29
C GLU A 305 8.33 -0.26 -30.80
N ILE A 306 8.14 0.93 -30.22
CA ILE A 306 7.65 1.12 -28.85
C ILE A 306 6.32 0.38 -28.64
N GLN A 307 5.34 0.58 -29.51
CA GLN A 307 4.03 -0.07 -29.38
C GLN A 307 4.14 -1.60 -29.39
N ALA A 308 4.88 -2.14 -30.36
CA ALA A 308 5.09 -3.58 -30.48
C ALA A 308 5.84 -4.14 -29.26
N THR A 309 6.82 -3.41 -28.73
CA THR A 309 7.58 -3.84 -27.56
C THR A 309 6.73 -3.94 -26.31
N VAL A 310 5.88 -2.93 -26.07
CA VAL A 310 4.96 -2.96 -24.92
C VAL A 310 3.93 -4.10 -25.06
N GLN A 311 3.43 -4.35 -26.27
CA GLN A 311 2.50 -5.43 -26.55
C GLN A 311 3.09 -6.81 -26.21
N ASP A 312 4.29 -7.10 -26.70
CA ASP A 312 4.97 -8.38 -26.47
C ASP A 312 5.41 -8.53 -25.01
N GLY A 313 5.89 -7.44 -24.39
CA GLY A 313 6.29 -7.43 -22.98
C GLY A 313 5.12 -7.63 -22.02
N LEU A 314 3.94 -7.07 -22.30
CA LEU A 314 2.73 -7.34 -21.53
C LEU A 314 2.31 -8.81 -21.61
N ARG A 315 2.46 -9.45 -22.77
CA ARG A 315 2.21 -10.88 -22.91
C ARG A 315 3.18 -11.70 -22.06
N TYR A 316 4.46 -11.35 -22.10
CA TYR A 316 5.47 -11.99 -21.26
C TYR A 316 5.11 -11.86 -19.77
N ALA A 317 4.85 -10.63 -19.29
CA ALA A 317 4.53 -10.36 -17.89
C ALA A 317 3.29 -11.13 -17.40
N ILE A 318 2.20 -11.11 -18.19
CA ILE A 318 0.97 -11.86 -17.88
C ILE A 318 1.24 -13.37 -17.82
N THR A 319 2.00 -13.89 -18.77
CA THR A 319 2.31 -15.33 -18.82
C THR A 319 3.17 -15.72 -17.63
N ASN A 320 4.24 -14.99 -17.36
CA ASN A 320 5.13 -15.22 -16.24
C ASN A 320 4.41 -15.14 -14.89
N ASP A 321 3.50 -14.20 -14.71
CA ASP A 321 2.72 -14.10 -13.48
C ASP A 321 1.79 -15.28 -13.30
N ARG A 322 1.14 -15.70 -14.39
CA ARG A 322 0.21 -16.83 -14.37
C ARG A 322 0.89 -18.16 -14.13
N THR A 323 2.11 -18.36 -14.64
CA THR A 323 2.76 -19.69 -14.64
C THR A 323 3.93 -19.79 -13.67
N VAL A 324 4.50 -18.68 -13.23
CA VAL A 324 5.71 -18.67 -12.39
C VAL A 324 5.53 -17.80 -11.14
N ARG A 325 5.50 -16.46 -11.28
CA ARG A 325 5.63 -15.54 -10.13
C ARG A 325 4.45 -15.61 -9.18
N LEU A 326 3.23 -15.64 -9.70
CA LEU A 326 1.98 -15.59 -8.93
C LEU A 326 1.09 -16.81 -9.22
N ALA A 327 1.66 -17.91 -9.69
CA ALA A 327 0.90 -19.08 -10.15
C ALA A 327 -0.05 -19.62 -9.08
N THR A 328 0.39 -19.67 -7.82
CA THR A 328 -0.39 -20.15 -6.67
C THR A 328 -1.45 -19.17 -6.19
N GLN A 329 -1.40 -17.91 -6.65
CA GLN A 329 -2.30 -16.83 -6.23
C GLN A 329 -3.15 -16.28 -7.40
N TRP A 330 -3.00 -16.83 -8.61
CA TRP A 330 -3.61 -16.31 -9.84
C TRP A 330 -5.14 -16.31 -9.81
N SER A 331 -5.74 -17.25 -9.07
CA SER A 331 -7.19 -17.34 -8.87
C SER A 331 -7.71 -16.42 -7.77
N GLU A 332 -6.83 -15.81 -6.98
CA GLU A 332 -7.22 -15.02 -5.82
C GLU A 332 -7.69 -13.62 -6.24
N PRO A 333 -8.75 -13.08 -5.60
CA PRO A 333 -9.17 -11.72 -5.85
C PRO A 333 -8.05 -10.72 -5.50
N TYR A 334 -7.28 -10.99 -4.46
CA TYR A 334 -6.10 -10.22 -4.05
C TYR A 334 -4.95 -11.20 -3.84
N PHE A 335 -3.77 -10.90 -4.37
CA PHE A 335 -2.55 -11.63 -4.01
C PHE A 335 -1.81 -10.90 -2.89
N ASP A 336 -1.09 -11.63 -2.05
CA ASP A 336 -0.17 -11.08 -1.07
C ASP A 336 1.08 -10.58 -1.80
N ALA A 337 1.16 -9.27 -2.03
CA ALA A 337 2.25 -8.64 -2.74
C ALA A 337 3.55 -8.70 -1.93
N LEU A 338 3.47 -8.62 -0.60
CA LEU A 338 4.65 -8.57 0.27
C LEU A 338 5.30 -9.95 0.46
N SER A 339 4.57 -11.04 0.25
CA SER A 339 5.14 -12.40 0.37
C SER A 339 5.81 -12.93 -0.89
N VAL A 340 5.76 -12.20 -2.01
CA VAL A 340 6.23 -12.71 -3.32
C VAL A 340 7.76 -12.81 -3.37
N HIS A 341 8.48 -11.83 -2.83
CA HIS A 341 9.93 -11.72 -2.94
C HIS A 341 10.59 -11.36 -1.61
N LYS A 342 11.93 -11.39 -1.59
CA LYS A 342 12.71 -11.16 -0.37
C LYS A 342 12.63 -9.72 0.12
N THR A 343 12.46 -8.76 -0.80
CA THR A 343 12.40 -7.34 -0.48
C THR A 343 11.07 -6.74 -0.90
N GLN A 344 10.59 -5.77 -0.12
CA GLN A 344 9.35 -5.05 -0.40
C GLN A 344 9.42 -4.30 -1.74
N GLU A 345 10.57 -3.70 -2.06
CA GLU A 345 10.81 -3.02 -3.33
C GLU A 345 10.51 -3.94 -4.53
N GLU A 346 11.14 -5.11 -4.56
CA GLU A 346 11.00 -6.07 -5.66
C GLU A 346 9.56 -6.56 -5.80
N SER A 347 8.90 -6.78 -4.67
CA SER A 347 7.50 -7.20 -4.59
C SER A 347 6.54 -6.20 -5.23
N ILE A 348 6.71 -4.91 -4.95
CA ILE A 348 5.78 -3.86 -5.39
C ILE A 348 6.09 -3.36 -6.79
N ARG A 349 7.37 -3.13 -7.11
CA ARG A 349 7.78 -2.53 -8.39
C ARG A 349 7.28 -3.30 -9.60
N ARG A 350 7.39 -4.64 -9.60
CA ARG A 350 6.98 -5.49 -10.72
C ARG A 350 5.49 -5.32 -11.03
N SER A 351 4.67 -5.37 -9.99
CA SER A 351 3.22 -5.20 -10.09
C SER A 351 2.83 -3.77 -10.49
N ALA A 352 3.48 -2.75 -9.92
CA ALA A 352 3.25 -1.35 -10.29
C ALA A 352 3.56 -1.11 -11.78
N ASN A 353 4.73 -1.55 -12.25
CA ASN A 353 5.17 -1.37 -13.63
C ASN A 353 4.26 -2.09 -14.64
N SER A 354 3.90 -3.35 -14.36
CA SER A 354 2.97 -4.11 -15.20
C SER A 354 1.58 -3.47 -15.26
N ALA A 355 1.06 -2.98 -14.13
CA ALA A 355 -0.21 -2.26 -14.07
C ALA A 355 -0.16 -0.97 -14.89
N GLN A 356 0.91 -0.17 -14.76
CA GLN A 356 1.09 1.07 -15.49
C GLN A 356 1.17 0.85 -17.00
N ALA A 357 1.98 -0.11 -17.45
CA ALA A 357 2.10 -0.42 -18.87
C ALA A 357 0.76 -0.87 -19.48
N ALA A 358 0.02 -1.73 -18.78
CA ALA A 358 -1.30 -2.17 -19.20
C ALA A 358 -2.30 -1.01 -19.25
N ALA A 359 -2.32 -0.16 -18.22
CA ALA A 359 -3.21 1.00 -18.13
C ALA A 359 -2.93 2.04 -19.23
N ILE A 360 -1.66 2.31 -19.53
CA ILE A 360 -1.24 3.19 -20.62
C ILE A 360 -1.77 2.64 -21.95
N MET A 361 -1.54 1.36 -22.24
CA MET A 361 -2.00 0.76 -23.50
C MET A 361 -3.53 0.74 -23.60
N LEU A 362 -4.23 0.45 -22.51
CA LEU A 362 -5.69 0.45 -22.47
C LEU A 362 -6.28 1.85 -22.71
N SER A 363 -5.64 2.90 -22.20
CA SER A 363 -6.14 4.27 -22.25
C SER A 363 -5.77 5.02 -23.54
N THR A 364 -4.65 4.65 -24.18
CA THR A 364 -4.10 5.41 -25.32
C THR A 364 -4.09 4.65 -26.64
N SER A 365 -4.46 3.36 -26.67
CA SER A 365 -4.45 2.54 -27.88
C SER A 365 -5.78 1.83 -28.16
N LYS A 366 -5.98 1.42 -29.42
CA LYS A 366 -7.14 0.61 -29.86
C LYS A 366 -6.92 -0.89 -29.59
N TRP A 367 -6.64 -1.26 -28.34
CA TRP A 367 -6.41 -2.65 -27.95
C TRP A 367 -7.68 -3.50 -28.19
N LYS A 368 -7.68 -4.35 -29.22
CA LYS A 368 -8.74 -5.34 -29.48
C LYS A 368 -8.36 -6.70 -28.87
N LYS A 369 -7.47 -7.41 -29.55
CA LYS A 369 -6.83 -8.66 -29.13
C LYS A 369 -5.42 -8.65 -29.71
N VAL A 370 -4.42 -8.76 -28.84
CA VAL A 370 -3.01 -8.83 -29.26
C VAL A 370 -2.46 -10.13 -28.72
N GLN A 371 -1.98 -11.01 -29.61
CA GLN A 371 -1.35 -12.29 -29.26
C GLN A 371 -2.11 -13.08 -28.18
N ASN A 372 -3.40 -13.30 -28.42
CA ASN A 372 -4.34 -14.00 -27.53
C ASN A 372 -4.75 -13.31 -26.23
N ILE A 373 -4.32 -12.06 -26.00
CA ILE A 373 -4.78 -11.25 -24.86
C ILE A 373 -5.83 -10.26 -25.35
N SER A 374 -7.09 -10.53 -24.97
CA SER A 374 -8.20 -9.59 -25.18
C SER A 374 -8.06 -8.34 -24.31
N ARG A 375 -8.75 -7.27 -24.71
CA ARG A 375 -8.86 -6.04 -23.90
C ARG A 375 -9.38 -6.33 -22.48
N ALA A 376 -10.35 -7.22 -22.35
CA ALA A 376 -10.94 -7.58 -21.06
C ALA A 376 -9.93 -8.31 -20.15
N GLN A 377 -9.14 -9.23 -20.71
CA GLN A 377 -8.08 -9.92 -19.98
C GLN A 377 -6.99 -8.95 -19.53
N LEU A 378 -6.56 -8.03 -20.40
CA LEU A 378 -5.56 -7.02 -20.04
C LEU A 378 -6.09 -6.09 -18.93
N LEU A 379 -7.36 -5.66 -19.01
CA LEU A 379 -7.98 -4.84 -17.97
C LEU A 379 -8.08 -5.61 -16.65
N ALA A 380 -8.50 -6.88 -16.67
CA ALA A 380 -8.57 -7.70 -15.47
C ALA A 380 -7.20 -7.86 -14.81
N TYR A 381 -6.15 -8.11 -15.60
CA TYR A 381 -4.78 -8.18 -15.10
C TYR A 381 -4.30 -6.85 -14.52
N ALA A 382 -4.51 -5.73 -15.22
CA ALA A 382 -4.12 -4.40 -14.73
C ALA A 382 -4.79 -4.07 -13.39
N LYS A 383 -6.11 -4.32 -13.30
CA LYS A 383 -6.88 -4.13 -12.07
C LYS A 383 -6.41 -5.04 -10.94
N TRP A 384 -6.12 -6.31 -11.25
CA TRP A 384 -5.67 -7.30 -10.26
C TRP A 384 -4.30 -6.95 -9.66
N GLN A 385 -3.35 -6.52 -10.49
CA GLN A 385 -2.05 -6.00 -10.02
C GLN A 385 -2.24 -4.76 -9.14
N LEU A 386 -3.00 -3.78 -9.65
CA LEU A 386 -3.23 -2.51 -8.96
C LEU A 386 -3.94 -2.68 -7.62
N ARG A 387 -5.05 -3.41 -7.59
CA ARG A 387 -5.87 -3.56 -6.39
C ARG A 387 -5.14 -4.31 -5.28
N SER A 388 -4.27 -5.27 -5.62
CA SER A 388 -3.51 -6.06 -4.65
C SER A 388 -2.42 -5.22 -3.98
N ILE A 389 -1.65 -4.44 -4.74
CA ILE A 389 -0.64 -3.55 -4.14
C ILE A 389 -1.29 -2.37 -3.42
N ALA A 390 -2.37 -1.79 -3.94
CA ALA A 390 -3.06 -0.68 -3.26
C ALA A 390 -3.73 -1.16 -1.96
N CYS A 391 -4.27 -2.39 -1.94
CA CYS A 391 -4.80 -3.06 -0.76
C CYS A 391 -3.74 -3.16 0.34
N GLN A 392 -2.53 -3.62 0.03
CA GLN A 392 -1.46 -3.78 1.04
C GLN A 392 -0.61 -2.51 1.28
N HIS A 393 -1.03 -1.33 0.83
CA HIS A 393 -0.32 -0.09 1.13
C HIS A 393 -0.62 0.39 2.57
N ALA A 394 0.37 0.97 3.25
CA ALA A 394 0.30 1.45 4.64
C ALA A 394 -0.80 2.50 4.89
N ALA A 395 -1.28 3.13 3.82
CA ALA A 395 -2.39 4.09 3.88
C ALA A 395 -3.76 3.45 4.20
N VAL A 396 -3.89 2.14 4.03
CA VAL A 396 -5.14 1.40 4.25
C VAL A 396 -4.96 0.08 5.00
N THR A 397 -3.80 -0.57 4.88
CA THR A 397 -3.47 -1.82 5.58
C THR A 397 -2.39 -1.58 6.62
N PRO A 398 -2.63 -1.89 7.90
CA PRO A 398 -1.60 -1.88 8.93
C PRO A 398 -0.45 -2.85 8.64
N GLY A 399 0.80 -2.36 8.74
CA GLY A 399 1.99 -3.12 8.33
C GLY A 399 2.22 -3.16 6.82
N GLY A 400 1.40 -2.46 6.03
CA GLY A 400 1.51 -2.35 4.59
C GLY A 400 2.80 -1.68 4.12
N TRP A 401 3.07 -1.76 2.82
CA TRP A 401 4.20 -1.06 2.20
C TRP A 401 3.95 0.42 2.03
N GLY A 402 5.03 1.19 1.88
CA GLY A 402 4.94 2.63 1.61
C GLY A 402 5.63 3.49 2.65
N LEU A 403 5.57 4.80 2.44
CA LEU A 403 6.03 5.86 3.33
C LEU A 403 7.53 5.81 3.67
N GLN A 404 8.33 5.12 2.85
CA GLN A 404 9.76 4.90 3.09
C GLN A 404 10.59 5.06 1.81
N TRP A 405 11.87 4.69 1.86
CA TRP A 405 12.77 4.84 0.73
C TRP A 405 12.21 4.17 -0.55
N GLN A 406 12.20 4.94 -1.63
CA GLN A 406 11.71 4.62 -2.99
C GLN A 406 10.19 4.36 -3.13
N SER A 407 9.40 4.35 -2.05
CA SER A 407 7.97 4.02 -2.16
C SER A 407 7.15 5.02 -2.99
N ALA A 408 7.52 6.31 -2.94
CA ALA A 408 6.87 7.37 -3.70
C ALA A 408 6.89 7.11 -5.22
N LEU A 409 7.97 6.52 -5.75
CA LEU A 409 8.07 6.14 -7.16
C LEU A 409 7.05 5.05 -7.51
N TRP A 410 6.99 3.98 -6.72
CA TRP A 410 6.09 2.85 -6.98
C TRP A 410 4.62 3.22 -6.77
N ALA A 411 4.32 4.05 -5.78
CA ALA A 411 3.01 4.62 -5.58
C ALA A 411 2.59 5.54 -6.72
N THR A 412 3.51 6.29 -7.32
CA THR A 412 3.23 7.10 -8.51
C THR A 412 2.98 6.22 -9.73
N THR A 413 3.81 5.21 -9.97
CA THR A 413 3.65 4.25 -11.07
C THR A 413 2.29 3.55 -11.00
N ALA A 414 1.95 2.98 -9.84
CA ALA A 414 0.66 2.35 -9.60
C ALA A 414 -0.50 3.36 -9.62
N GLY A 415 -0.29 4.54 -9.02
CA GLY A 415 -1.27 5.62 -8.97
C GLY A 415 -1.63 6.15 -10.35
N GLN A 416 -0.67 6.31 -11.24
CA GLN A 416 -0.91 6.70 -12.63
C GLN A 416 -1.72 5.61 -13.35
N ALA A 417 -1.43 4.33 -13.12
CA ALA A 417 -2.22 3.22 -13.66
C ALA A 417 -3.69 3.33 -13.22
N GLY A 418 -3.92 3.55 -11.92
CA GLY A 418 -5.26 3.71 -11.36
C GLY A 418 -5.97 4.97 -11.84
N TRP A 419 -5.24 6.08 -12.02
CA TRP A 419 -5.79 7.31 -12.56
C TRP A 419 -6.23 7.16 -14.03
N LEU A 420 -5.41 6.51 -14.87
CA LEU A 420 -5.74 6.20 -16.27
C LEU A 420 -6.93 5.25 -16.42
N LEU A 421 -7.15 4.38 -15.43
CA LEU A 421 -8.25 3.42 -15.39
C LEU A 421 -9.42 3.86 -14.48
N TRP A 422 -9.44 5.12 -14.02
CA TRP A 422 -10.32 5.56 -12.93
C TRP A 422 -11.78 5.19 -13.15
N ASP A 423 -12.31 5.36 -14.36
CA ASP A 423 -13.70 5.04 -14.71
C ASP A 423 -14.00 3.52 -14.76
N LYS A 424 -12.97 2.67 -14.74
CA LYS A 424 -13.05 1.19 -14.74
C LYS A 424 -12.84 0.58 -13.35
N LEU A 425 -12.42 1.37 -12.38
CA LEU A 425 -12.22 0.95 -11.00
C LEU A 425 -13.54 0.96 -10.21
N SER A 426 -13.70 0.02 -9.27
CA SER A 426 -14.74 0.05 -8.25
C SER A 426 -14.53 1.23 -7.30
N GLU A 427 -15.54 1.56 -6.49
CA GLU A 427 -15.43 2.63 -5.49
C GLU A 427 -14.28 2.38 -4.51
N GLN A 428 -14.12 1.14 -4.06
CA GLN A 428 -13.02 0.71 -3.24
C GLN A 428 -11.65 0.83 -3.95
N GLU A 429 -11.53 0.31 -5.17
CA GLU A 429 -10.27 0.37 -5.91
C GLU A 429 -9.82 1.84 -6.08
N ARG A 430 -10.78 2.75 -6.33
CA ARG A 430 -10.55 4.20 -6.33
C ARG A 430 -10.10 4.73 -4.98
N ALA A 431 -10.77 4.33 -3.90
CA ALA A 431 -10.44 4.72 -2.52
C ALA A 431 -8.97 4.41 -2.20
N TYR A 432 -8.54 3.18 -2.43
CA TYR A 432 -7.18 2.75 -2.09
C TYR A 432 -6.11 3.45 -2.92
N VAL A 433 -6.33 3.57 -4.23
CA VAL A 433 -5.42 4.29 -5.12
C VAL A 433 -5.27 5.75 -4.69
N ALA A 434 -6.39 6.44 -4.41
CA ALA A 434 -6.34 7.83 -3.99
C ALA A 434 -5.65 8.01 -2.63
N SER A 435 -5.92 7.12 -1.67
CA SER A 435 -5.30 7.15 -0.35
C SER A 435 -3.79 6.93 -0.42
N MET A 436 -3.35 5.90 -1.17
CA MET A 436 -1.93 5.58 -1.42
C MET A 436 -1.18 6.78 -2.02
N VAL A 437 -1.69 7.37 -3.10
CA VAL A 437 -1.05 8.53 -3.73
C VAL A 437 -1.00 9.72 -2.78
N ALA A 438 -2.09 9.99 -2.05
CA ALA A 438 -2.16 11.12 -1.13
C ALA A 438 -1.21 10.96 0.06
N SER A 439 -1.12 9.77 0.65
CA SER A 439 -0.24 9.51 1.80
C SER A 439 1.23 9.61 1.43
N GLU A 440 1.61 9.16 0.23
CA GLU A 440 3.00 9.23 -0.26
C GLU A 440 3.38 10.68 -0.57
N ALA A 441 2.48 11.45 -1.17
CA ALA A 441 2.67 12.88 -1.36
C ALA A 441 2.83 13.62 -0.01
N ASP A 442 2.04 13.26 0.99
CA ASP A 442 2.12 13.84 2.34
C ASP A 442 3.43 13.44 3.04
N ALA A 443 3.89 12.19 2.90
CA ALA A 443 5.15 11.72 3.45
C ALA A 443 6.36 12.42 2.81
N VAL A 444 6.38 12.56 1.48
CA VAL A 444 7.40 13.33 0.75
C VAL A 444 7.40 14.80 1.21
N ALA A 445 6.22 15.41 1.31
CA ALA A 445 6.08 16.77 1.80
C ALA A 445 6.63 16.94 3.22
N ALA A 446 6.46 15.95 4.10
CA ALA A 446 7.02 15.98 5.45
C ALA A 446 8.56 15.89 5.47
N ARG A 447 9.18 15.06 4.61
CA ARG A 447 10.64 14.82 4.58
C ARG A 447 11.46 15.94 3.92
N GLY A 448 10.94 16.57 2.87
CA GLY A 448 11.69 17.61 2.13
C GLY A 448 12.93 17.09 1.39
N PRO A 449 13.52 17.93 0.51
CA PRO A 449 14.59 17.48 -0.38
C PRO A 449 15.89 17.16 0.36
N HIS A 450 16.68 16.26 -0.24
CA HIS A 450 18.01 15.85 0.25
C HIS A 450 19.11 16.39 -0.67
N TYR A 451 20.34 16.46 -0.14
CA TYR A 451 21.48 17.06 -0.82
C TYR A 451 22.72 16.17 -0.79
N TYR A 452 23.40 16.08 -1.93
CA TYR A 452 24.69 15.41 -2.05
C TYR A 452 25.83 16.25 -1.53
N ARG A 453 25.86 17.55 -1.86
CA ARG A 453 26.91 18.46 -1.41
C ARG A 453 26.32 19.62 -0.61
N THR A 454 27.07 20.07 0.38
CA THR A 454 26.79 21.35 1.06
C THR A 454 27.05 22.53 0.12
N ARG A 455 26.65 23.75 0.52
CA ARG A 455 27.02 25.00 -0.17
C ARG A 455 28.55 25.17 -0.36
N ALA A 456 29.36 24.60 0.52
CA ALA A 456 30.82 24.66 0.44
C ALA A 456 31.42 23.58 -0.48
N GLY A 457 30.59 22.75 -1.12
CA GLY A 457 31.04 21.67 -2.00
C GLY A 457 31.41 20.38 -1.28
N VAL A 458 31.30 20.31 0.06
CA VAL A 458 31.59 19.10 0.84
C VAL A 458 30.50 18.05 0.59
N GLU A 459 30.91 16.83 0.21
CA GLU A 459 30.00 15.69 0.00
C GLU A 459 29.44 15.18 1.33
N ILE A 460 28.12 15.23 1.47
CA ILE A 460 27.32 14.71 2.59
C ILE A 460 27.12 13.19 2.42
N SER A 461 26.90 12.76 1.17
CA SER A 461 26.73 11.36 0.78
C SER A 461 27.75 10.99 -0.30
N PRO A 462 28.99 10.62 0.09
CA PRO A 462 30.07 10.38 -0.86
C PRO A 462 29.69 9.44 -1.99
N GLY A 463 29.84 9.91 -3.24
CA GLY A 463 29.50 9.15 -4.44
C GLY A 463 28.01 8.81 -4.65
N ASN A 464 27.08 9.39 -3.86
CA ASN A 464 25.64 9.28 -4.06
C ASN A 464 25.03 10.69 -4.19
N SER A 465 24.65 11.04 -5.42
CA SER A 465 24.12 12.36 -5.80
C SER A 465 22.81 12.78 -5.13
N LYS A 466 22.03 11.84 -4.59
CA LYS A 466 20.63 12.07 -4.19
C LYS A 466 19.71 12.60 -5.30
N ALA A 467 20.22 12.84 -6.51
CA ALA A 467 19.47 13.44 -7.61
C ALA A 467 18.33 12.52 -8.04
N ASP A 468 18.61 11.23 -8.11
CA ASP A 468 17.63 10.19 -8.36
C ASP A 468 16.57 10.14 -7.27
N GLU A 469 16.99 10.05 -6.00
CA GLU A 469 16.12 10.03 -4.81
C GLU A 469 15.15 11.21 -4.78
N VAL A 470 15.68 12.41 -4.98
CA VAL A 470 14.88 13.65 -5.00
C VAL A 470 13.97 13.70 -6.23
N SER A 471 14.47 13.31 -7.41
CA SER A 471 13.66 13.34 -8.63
C SER A 471 12.49 12.35 -8.58
N TRP A 472 12.65 11.16 -8.01
CA TRP A 472 11.55 10.21 -7.93
C TRP A 472 10.58 10.55 -6.80
N ASP A 473 11.05 11.09 -5.67
CA ASP A 473 10.17 11.50 -4.56
C ASP A 473 9.20 12.61 -5.01
N LEU A 474 9.65 13.49 -5.91
CA LEU A 474 8.83 14.53 -6.53
C LEU A 474 7.59 13.99 -7.27
N THR A 475 7.62 12.75 -7.75
CA THR A 475 6.56 12.22 -8.62
C THR A 475 5.23 12.04 -7.86
N ALA A 476 5.27 11.65 -6.58
CA ALA A 476 4.07 11.45 -5.77
C ALA A 476 3.27 12.75 -5.51
N PRO A 477 3.86 13.86 -5.02
CA PRO A 477 3.14 15.12 -4.89
C PRO A 477 2.68 15.69 -6.24
N ALA A 478 3.43 15.46 -7.33
CA ALA A 478 2.98 15.85 -8.67
C ALA A 478 1.73 15.08 -9.11
N LEU A 479 1.69 13.77 -8.90
CA LEU A 479 0.52 12.96 -9.21
C LEU A 479 -0.67 13.29 -8.29
N ALA A 480 -0.45 13.46 -6.99
CA ALA A 480 -1.50 13.85 -6.04
C ALA A 480 -2.13 15.20 -6.43
N LEU A 481 -1.30 16.18 -6.80
CA LEU A 481 -1.75 17.48 -7.29
C LEU A 481 -2.51 17.37 -8.62
N ALA A 482 -2.06 16.53 -9.55
CA ALA A 482 -2.74 16.27 -10.82
C ALA A 482 -4.12 15.61 -10.60
N MET A 483 -4.19 14.61 -9.71
CA MET A 483 -5.41 13.88 -9.41
C MET A 483 -6.40 14.72 -8.61
N MET A 484 -5.95 15.48 -7.61
CA MET A 484 -6.81 16.12 -6.62
C MET A 484 -6.46 17.62 -6.42
N PRO A 485 -6.53 18.46 -7.46
CA PRO A 485 -6.13 19.87 -7.37
C PRO A 485 -7.04 20.73 -6.48
N GLY A 486 -8.20 20.20 -6.06
CA GLY A 486 -9.11 20.85 -5.11
C GLY A 486 -9.04 20.30 -3.68
N ASP A 487 -8.10 19.38 -3.37
CA ASP A 487 -7.89 18.92 -2.00
C ASP A 487 -7.28 20.03 -1.15
N LYS A 488 -7.61 20.07 0.15
CA LYS A 488 -7.01 21.02 1.10
C LYS A 488 -5.48 20.94 1.18
N ARG A 489 -4.89 19.82 0.78
CA ARG A 489 -3.44 19.59 0.73
C ARG A 489 -2.80 20.01 -0.59
N ALA A 490 -3.58 20.41 -1.61
CA ALA A 490 -3.06 20.70 -2.95
C ALA A 490 -2.00 21.80 -2.97
N GLU A 491 -2.10 22.82 -2.10
CA GLU A 491 -1.07 23.85 -1.98
C GLU A 491 0.24 23.30 -1.39
N THR A 492 0.14 22.42 -0.38
CA THR A 492 1.31 21.71 0.15
C THR A 492 1.98 20.87 -0.93
N TRP A 493 1.23 20.07 -1.68
CA TRP A 493 1.81 19.27 -2.76
C TRP A 493 2.42 20.12 -3.87
N ARG A 494 1.79 21.24 -4.25
CA ARG A 494 2.35 22.19 -5.23
C ARG A 494 3.67 22.78 -4.75
N ARG A 495 3.73 23.19 -3.48
CA ARG A 495 4.96 23.66 -2.85
C ARG A 495 6.03 22.58 -2.88
N THR A 496 5.70 21.35 -2.49
CA THR A 496 6.64 20.22 -2.47
C THR A 496 7.17 19.87 -3.86
N VAL A 497 6.33 19.94 -4.91
CA VAL A 497 6.80 19.78 -6.30
C VAL A 497 7.89 20.82 -6.62
N VAL A 498 7.73 22.08 -6.21
CA VAL A 498 8.73 23.12 -6.46
C VAL A 498 10.00 22.94 -5.62
N GLU A 499 9.87 22.59 -4.35
CA GLU A 499 10.99 22.29 -3.46
C GLU A 499 11.90 21.20 -4.05
N TYR A 500 11.31 20.07 -4.42
CA TYR A 500 12.06 18.94 -4.96
C TYR A 500 12.55 19.19 -6.39
N ALA A 501 11.81 19.91 -7.24
CA ALA A 501 12.24 20.22 -8.60
C ALA A 501 13.50 21.10 -8.61
N ILE A 502 13.55 22.10 -7.72
CA ILE A 502 14.72 22.96 -7.54
C ILE A 502 15.92 22.14 -7.06
N ALA A 503 15.70 21.21 -6.12
CA ALA A 503 16.78 20.44 -5.51
C ALA A 503 17.31 19.30 -6.41
N ALA A 504 16.45 18.64 -7.20
CA ALA A 504 16.76 17.40 -7.90
C ALA A 504 18.07 17.45 -8.69
N PHE A 505 18.25 18.53 -9.46
CA PHE A 505 19.43 18.72 -10.30
C PHE A 505 20.09 20.08 -10.05
N ALA A 506 20.06 20.55 -8.80
CA ALA A 506 20.80 21.73 -8.38
C ALA A 506 22.31 21.55 -8.66
N ARG A 507 22.94 22.57 -9.25
CA ARG A 507 24.34 22.58 -9.69
C ARG A 507 25.18 23.59 -8.88
N PRO A 508 26.52 23.44 -8.83
CA PRO A 508 27.39 24.39 -8.14
C PRO A 508 27.14 25.86 -8.49
N SER A 509 26.97 26.18 -9.79
CA SER A 509 26.71 27.56 -10.22
C SER A 509 25.39 28.15 -9.73
N ASP A 510 24.40 27.32 -9.37
CA ASP A 510 23.11 27.79 -8.82
C ASP A 510 23.28 28.42 -7.42
N LEU A 511 24.37 28.10 -6.71
CA LEU A 511 24.68 28.69 -5.41
C LEU A 511 25.10 30.16 -5.49
N THR A 512 25.52 30.62 -6.67
CA THR A 512 25.98 31.99 -6.92
C THR A 512 25.10 32.74 -7.93
N ASN A 513 24.44 32.02 -8.83
CA ASN A 513 23.58 32.63 -9.85
C ASN A 513 22.26 33.13 -9.23
N ASN A 514 21.97 34.42 -9.37
CA ASN A 514 20.77 35.08 -8.85
C ASN A 514 19.49 34.76 -9.67
N VAL A 515 19.29 33.50 -10.04
CA VAL A 515 18.07 33.05 -10.72
C VAL A 515 16.92 33.04 -9.71
N VAL A 516 15.75 33.52 -10.13
CA VAL A 516 14.50 33.42 -9.37
C VAL A 516 13.58 32.45 -10.10
N VAL A 517 13.14 31.41 -9.40
CA VAL A 517 12.25 30.35 -9.94
C VAL A 517 11.04 30.24 -9.02
N ASN A 518 9.83 30.41 -9.56
CA ASN A 518 8.58 30.40 -8.78
C ASN A 518 8.63 31.30 -7.53
N GLY A 519 9.32 32.44 -7.65
CA GLY A 519 9.52 33.43 -6.57
C GLY A 519 10.61 33.10 -5.54
N VAL A 520 11.37 32.02 -5.74
CA VAL A 520 12.49 31.62 -4.88
C VAL A 520 13.81 32.10 -5.49
N ASN A 521 14.58 32.93 -4.77
CA ASN A 521 15.95 33.25 -5.16
C ASN A 521 16.84 32.04 -4.84
N ILE A 522 17.34 31.36 -5.88
CA ILE A 522 18.04 30.09 -5.76
C ILE A 522 19.34 30.24 -4.98
N SER A 523 20.24 31.14 -5.41
CA SER A 523 21.53 31.36 -4.76
C SER A 523 21.42 31.66 -3.26
N LYS A 524 20.36 32.34 -2.81
CA LYS A 524 20.16 32.70 -1.40
C LYS A 524 19.58 31.55 -0.55
N ASN A 525 18.77 30.68 -1.14
CA ASN A 525 17.97 29.71 -0.38
C ASN A 525 18.43 28.26 -0.53
N LEU A 526 19.24 27.95 -1.55
CA LEU A 526 19.67 26.59 -1.85
C LEU A 526 20.76 26.11 -0.85
N PRO A 527 20.54 25.05 -0.07
CA PRO A 527 21.51 24.61 0.94
C PRO A 527 22.62 23.71 0.37
N GLY A 528 22.48 23.24 -0.87
CA GLY A 528 23.36 22.24 -1.45
C GLY A 528 23.02 21.90 -2.90
N THR A 529 23.77 20.97 -3.48
CA THR A 529 23.68 20.60 -4.90
C THR A 529 23.66 19.09 -5.09
N ASN A 530 23.02 18.61 -6.15
CA ASN A 530 22.83 17.19 -6.48
C ASN A 530 23.40 16.78 -7.84
N ALA A 531 23.61 17.72 -8.76
CA ALA A 531 24.25 17.46 -10.05
C ALA A 531 25.66 18.06 -10.10
N ASN A 532 26.49 17.55 -11.01
CA ASN A 532 27.73 18.23 -11.39
C ASN A 532 27.41 19.39 -12.34
N GLU A 533 28.36 20.30 -12.52
CA GLU A 533 28.13 21.55 -13.27
C GLU A 533 27.69 21.32 -14.72
N ASP A 534 28.24 20.27 -15.36
CA ASP A 534 27.94 19.84 -16.72
C ASP A 534 26.64 19.03 -16.85
N GLY A 535 25.89 18.86 -15.75
CA GLY A 535 24.66 18.08 -15.71
C GLY A 535 24.87 16.57 -15.49
N THR A 536 26.12 16.10 -15.40
CA THR A 536 26.38 14.70 -15.07
C THR A 536 25.97 14.38 -13.64
N ILE A 537 25.58 13.11 -13.42
CA ILE A 537 25.13 12.62 -12.12
C ILE A 537 26.12 11.57 -11.61
N THR A 538 26.69 11.83 -10.43
CA THR A 538 27.57 10.89 -9.74
C THR A 538 26.72 9.97 -8.87
N ASN A 539 26.67 8.69 -9.19
CA ASN A 539 26.04 7.71 -8.31
C ASN A 539 26.82 6.39 -8.26
N HIS A 540 26.81 5.74 -7.10
CA HIS A 540 27.67 4.60 -6.81
C HIS A 540 29.17 4.86 -7.05
N GLY A 541 29.61 6.11 -6.84
CA GLY A 541 31.00 6.55 -6.96
C GLY A 541 31.50 6.83 -8.38
N ILE A 542 30.59 6.83 -9.37
CA ILE A 542 30.94 7.07 -10.79
C ILE A 542 29.94 8.02 -11.44
N VAL A 543 30.36 8.75 -12.48
CA VAL A 543 29.46 9.42 -13.42
C VAL A 543 28.70 8.34 -14.17
N ASN A 544 27.39 8.26 -13.89
CA ASN A 544 26.59 7.11 -14.31
C ASN A 544 25.40 7.54 -15.19
N PRO A 545 25.45 7.25 -16.50
CA PRO A 545 24.34 7.48 -17.44
C PRO A 545 22.97 6.98 -16.97
N ASP A 546 22.91 5.85 -16.25
CA ASP A 546 21.65 5.28 -15.73
C ASP A 546 20.97 6.17 -14.67
N TYR A 547 21.70 7.11 -14.09
CA TYR A 547 21.17 8.07 -13.12
C TYR A 547 20.89 9.44 -13.74
N ILE A 548 21.56 9.77 -14.85
CA ILE A 548 21.29 11.00 -15.62
C ILE A 548 19.88 10.94 -16.23
N GLN A 549 19.45 9.76 -16.71
CA GLN A 549 18.09 9.59 -17.25
C GLN A 549 16.96 9.93 -16.27
N ASN A 550 17.20 9.95 -14.95
CA ASN A 550 16.17 10.25 -13.95
C ASN A 550 15.59 11.68 -14.07
N VAL A 551 16.19 12.54 -14.90
CA VAL A 551 15.56 13.79 -15.35
C VAL A 551 14.17 13.57 -15.95
N LEU A 552 13.89 12.36 -16.46
CA LEU A 552 12.56 11.95 -16.89
C LEU A 552 11.49 12.20 -15.83
N HIS A 553 11.79 12.09 -14.53
CA HIS A 553 10.79 12.25 -13.47
C HIS A 553 10.22 13.68 -13.41
N LEU A 554 11.03 14.70 -13.65
CA LEU A 554 10.58 16.09 -13.71
C LEU A 554 9.62 16.30 -14.89
N TRP A 555 9.96 15.76 -16.05
CA TRP A 555 9.12 15.85 -17.25
C TRP A 555 7.88 14.95 -17.21
N TRP A 556 7.97 13.83 -16.51
CA TRP A 556 6.81 12.98 -16.21
C TRP A 556 5.84 13.73 -15.31
N ALA A 557 6.32 14.37 -14.24
CA ALA A 557 5.53 15.26 -13.39
C ALA A 557 4.90 16.41 -14.18
N ALA A 558 5.67 17.11 -15.01
CA ALA A 558 5.15 18.17 -15.88
C ALA A 558 4.02 17.66 -16.79
N SER A 559 4.19 16.47 -17.36
CA SER A 559 3.19 15.84 -18.25
C SER A 559 1.93 15.39 -17.51
N MET A 560 2.04 14.91 -16.27
CA MET A 560 0.89 14.58 -15.41
C MET A 560 0.07 15.84 -15.11
N LEU A 561 0.73 16.91 -14.66
CA LEU A 561 0.06 18.20 -14.36
C LEU A 561 -0.58 18.80 -15.62
N ARG A 562 0.15 18.81 -16.74
CA ARG A 562 -0.35 19.26 -18.03
C ARG A 562 -1.58 18.48 -18.47
N SER A 563 -1.54 17.15 -18.36
CA SER A 563 -2.67 16.28 -18.70
C SER A 563 -3.87 16.48 -17.76
N ALA A 564 -3.64 16.89 -16.52
CA ALA A 564 -4.70 17.28 -15.57
C ALA A 564 -5.21 18.71 -15.76
N LYS A 565 -4.64 19.49 -16.70
CA LYS A 565 -4.86 20.94 -16.83
C LYS A 565 -4.56 21.71 -15.53
N VAL A 566 -3.59 21.23 -14.76
CA VAL A 566 -3.04 21.92 -13.60
C VAL A 566 -1.84 22.75 -14.08
N PRO A 567 -1.68 24.01 -13.64
CA PRO A 567 -0.53 24.83 -14.00
C PRO A 567 0.79 24.10 -13.69
N VAL A 568 1.71 24.12 -14.66
CA VAL A 568 3.00 23.41 -14.57
C VAL A 568 4.07 24.37 -14.05
N PRO A 569 4.64 24.18 -12.84
CA PRO A 569 5.67 25.06 -12.32
C PRO A 569 6.91 25.12 -13.23
N GLU A 570 7.46 26.30 -13.45
CA GLU A 570 8.72 26.47 -14.20
C GLU A 570 9.91 25.75 -13.55
N SER A 571 9.86 25.51 -12.24
CA SER A 571 10.89 24.76 -11.51
C SER A 571 11.16 23.37 -12.05
N LEU A 572 10.15 22.70 -12.66
CA LEU A 572 10.30 21.39 -13.29
C LEU A 572 11.23 21.38 -14.51
N PHE A 573 11.64 22.56 -14.98
CA PHE A 573 12.54 22.71 -16.13
C PHE A 573 13.90 23.29 -15.72
N LEU A 574 14.10 23.62 -14.43
CA LEU A 574 15.39 24.09 -13.94
C LEU A 574 16.44 22.98 -14.13
N ASN A 575 17.52 23.27 -14.86
CA ASN A 575 18.63 22.38 -15.18
C ASN A 575 18.29 21.08 -15.94
N ALA A 576 17.01 20.78 -16.22
CA ALA A 576 16.61 19.54 -16.89
C ALA A 576 17.27 19.36 -18.28
N ASP A 577 17.35 20.45 -19.06
CA ASP A 577 18.06 20.44 -20.34
C ASP A 577 19.55 20.15 -20.20
N ILE A 578 20.19 20.70 -19.15
CA ILE A 578 21.62 20.55 -18.89
C ILE A 578 21.92 19.09 -18.52
N VAL A 579 21.07 18.49 -17.69
CA VAL A 579 21.19 17.07 -17.32
C VAL A 579 21.01 16.17 -18.54
N TYR A 580 20.00 16.42 -19.39
CA TYR A 580 19.83 15.60 -20.60
C TYR A 580 20.95 15.80 -21.63
N ARG A 581 21.54 17.00 -21.72
CA ARG A 581 22.74 17.27 -22.53
C ARG A 581 23.95 16.44 -22.08
N ALA A 582 24.02 16.02 -20.83
CA ALA A 582 25.07 15.11 -20.37
C ALA A 582 25.02 13.74 -21.06
N LEU A 583 23.85 13.33 -21.59
CA LEU A 583 23.71 12.11 -22.39
C LEU A 583 24.06 12.32 -23.88
N THR A 584 23.77 13.51 -24.41
CA THR A 584 23.70 13.75 -25.87
C THR A 584 24.81 14.65 -26.41
N VAL A 585 25.42 15.49 -25.57
CA VAL A 585 26.31 16.58 -26.00
C VAL A 585 27.65 16.57 -25.26
N VAL A 586 27.67 16.26 -23.95
CA VAL A 586 28.90 16.30 -23.15
C VAL A 586 29.90 15.24 -23.63
N LYS A 587 31.11 15.68 -23.95
CA LYS A 587 32.20 14.84 -24.47
C LYS A 587 33.13 14.43 -23.32
N PHE A 588 33.32 13.13 -23.16
CA PHE A 588 34.23 12.53 -22.19
C PHE A 588 35.52 12.11 -22.91
N GLU A 589 36.59 12.89 -22.77
CA GLU A 589 37.88 12.58 -23.41
C GLU A 589 38.57 11.39 -22.71
N SER A 590 39.16 10.51 -23.51
CA SER A 590 39.97 9.40 -23.01
C SER A 590 41.45 9.72 -23.22
N PRO A 591 42.30 9.74 -22.17
CA PRO A 591 42.03 9.55 -20.73
C PRO A 591 41.49 10.83 -20.01
N PRO A 592 40.89 10.73 -18.78
CA PRO A 592 40.84 9.57 -17.88
C PRO A 592 39.61 8.66 -18.08
N TYR A 593 38.68 9.02 -18.96
CA TYR A 593 37.49 8.20 -19.23
C TYR A 593 37.82 7.01 -20.13
N ALA A 594 36.95 5.99 -20.13
CA ALA A 594 37.16 4.76 -20.88
C ALA A 594 37.36 5.01 -22.38
N ALA A 595 38.33 4.34 -23.01
CA ALA A 595 38.57 4.46 -24.45
C ALA A 595 37.34 3.97 -25.26
N PRO A 596 37.02 4.59 -26.41
CA PRO A 596 37.75 5.68 -27.09
C PRO A 596 37.35 7.10 -26.64
N GLY A 597 36.54 7.24 -25.59
CA GLY A 597 35.93 8.52 -25.23
C GLY A 597 34.70 8.89 -26.08
N GLY A 598 34.28 10.14 -25.97
CA GLY A 598 33.19 10.74 -26.73
C GLY A 598 31.93 11.00 -25.89
N ILE A 599 30.80 11.20 -26.56
CA ILE A 599 29.49 11.40 -25.91
C ILE A 599 28.88 10.06 -25.47
N VAL A 600 27.99 10.09 -24.47
CA VAL A 600 27.30 8.91 -23.93
C VAL A 600 26.44 8.24 -24.99
N TYR A 601 25.53 8.96 -25.65
CA TYR A 601 24.69 8.37 -26.70
C TYR A 601 25.44 8.24 -28.03
N LYS A 602 25.50 7.02 -28.57
CA LYS A 602 26.03 6.76 -29.91
C LYS A 602 24.92 6.80 -30.96
N PRO A 603 25.24 7.10 -32.24
CA PRO A 603 24.23 7.22 -33.30
C PRO A 603 23.33 5.98 -33.49
N GLY A 604 23.82 4.79 -33.17
CA GLY A 604 23.08 3.53 -33.26
C GLY A 604 22.25 3.17 -32.02
N GLY A 605 22.18 4.05 -31.01
CA GLY A 605 21.50 3.77 -29.75
C GLY A 605 22.36 3.03 -28.71
N GLN A 606 23.65 2.82 -28.99
CA GLN A 606 24.55 2.28 -27.97
C GLN A 606 24.85 3.34 -26.91
N ILE A 607 24.99 2.88 -25.67
CA ILE A 607 25.33 3.72 -24.53
C ILE A 607 26.82 3.55 -24.23
N TYR A 608 27.55 4.64 -24.24
CA TYR A 608 28.92 4.70 -23.76
C TYR A 608 28.96 5.12 -22.30
N TYR A 609 29.61 4.29 -21.49
CA TYR A 609 29.73 4.46 -20.05
C TYR A 609 31.13 4.97 -19.71
N PRO A 610 31.32 6.29 -19.49
CA PRO A 610 32.65 6.89 -19.39
C PRO A 610 33.48 6.40 -18.20
N GLN A 611 32.81 5.95 -17.13
CA GLN A 611 33.43 5.39 -15.93
C GLN A 611 32.91 3.97 -15.61
N GLY A 612 32.42 3.26 -16.62
CA GLY A 612 31.81 1.93 -16.45
C GLY A 612 30.36 1.97 -15.98
N VAL A 613 29.80 0.78 -15.75
CA VAL A 613 28.38 0.58 -15.38
C VAL A 613 28.25 -0.57 -14.39
N LYS A 614 27.30 -0.46 -13.45
CA LYS A 614 27.00 -1.51 -12.47
C LYS A 614 25.75 -2.32 -12.82
N TRP A 615 24.93 -1.80 -13.74
CA TRP A 615 23.60 -2.33 -14.03
C TRP A 615 23.53 -3.22 -15.27
N GLY A 616 24.63 -3.41 -16.01
CA GLY A 616 24.64 -4.07 -17.32
C GLY A 616 24.79 -3.05 -18.45
N ALA A 617 25.41 -3.48 -19.54
CA ALA A 617 25.88 -2.56 -20.58
C ALA A 617 24.88 -2.34 -21.74
N ARG A 618 23.80 -3.13 -21.82
CA ARG A 618 22.87 -3.11 -22.96
C ARG A 618 21.42 -2.90 -22.50
N ARG A 619 21.10 -1.67 -22.09
CA ARG A 619 19.82 -1.29 -21.47
C ARG A 619 19.03 -0.21 -22.25
N PRO A 620 18.86 -0.29 -23.58
CA PRO A 620 18.24 0.79 -24.36
C PRO A 620 16.79 1.12 -23.95
N ALA A 621 16.06 0.18 -23.35
CA ALA A 621 14.69 0.39 -22.91
C ALA A 621 14.55 1.50 -21.86
N THR A 622 15.53 1.62 -20.94
CA THR A 622 15.46 2.66 -19.90
C THR A 622 15.64 4.06 -20.49
N PHE A 623 16.50 4.19 -21.52
CA PHE A 623 16.73 5.45 -22.22
C PHE A 623 15.57 5.84 -23.15
N THR A 624 14.82 4.87 -23.67
CA THR A 624 13.59 5.12 -24.44
C THR A 624 12.58 5.97 -23.64
N GLY A 625 12.48 5.73 -22.33
CA GLY A 625 11.64 6.50 -21.42
C GLY A 625 12.03 7.98 -21.38
N VAL A 626 13.27 8.30 -20.98
CA VAL A 626 13.75 9.69 -20.89
C VAL A 626 13.74 10.41 -22.25
N ASP A 627 14.13 9.74 -23.33
CA ASP A 627 14.21 10.34 -24.65
C ASP A 627 12.85 10.77 -25.19
N SER A 628 11.78 10.05 -24.80
CA SER A 628 10.42 10.40 -25.19
C SER A 628 9.96 11.72 -24.58
N PHE A 629 10.31 11.97 -23.32
CA PHE A 629 10.01 13.21 -22.63
C PHE A 629 10.95 14.33 -23.10
N ALA A 630 12.22 14.03 -23.34
CA ALA A 630 13.16 14.97 -23.95
C ALA A 630 12.70 15.40 -25.34
N SER A 631 12.12 14.51 -26.14
CA SER A 631 11.53 14.84 -27.45
C SER A 631 10.35 15.81 -27.35
N LEU A 632 9.69 15.88 -26.19
CA LEU A 632 8.63 16.86 -25.93
C LEU A 632 9.15 18.20 -25.40
N TYR A 633 10.18 18.16 -24.55
CA TYR A 633 10.51 19.29 -23.67
C TYR A 633 11.93 19.80 -23.78
N SER A 634 12.88 18.97 -24.23
CA SER A 634 14.27 19.37 -24.26
C SER A 634 14.60 20.33 -25.40
N ALA A 635 15.71 21.04 -25.28
CA ALA A 635 16.23 21.91 -26.33
C ALA A 635 16.46 21.16 -27.67
N PRO A 636 16.19 21.76 -28.84
CA PRO A 636 16.25 21.07 -30.14
C PRO A 636 17.60 20.46 -30.52
N ASP A 637 18.70 21.01 -30.01
CA ASP A 637 20.07 20.59 -30.28
C ASP A 637 20.47 19.29 -29.56
N THR A 638 19.64 18.79 -28.65
CA THR A 638 19.83 17.47 -28.03
C THR A 638 19.51 16.32 -29.00
N HIS A 639 18.78 16.62 -30.08
CA HIS A 639 18.30 15.64 -31.05
C HIS A 639 17.53 14.45 -30.42
N ALA A 640 16.85 14.67 -29.30
CA ALA A 640 16.17 13.62 -28.52
C ALA A 640 15.29 12.67 -29.34
N ALA A 641 14.52 13.19 -30.32
CA ALA A 641 13.66 12.37 -31.17
C ALA A 641 14.44 11.34 -32.02
N LYS A 642 15.68 11.65 -32.40
CA LYS A 642 16.56 10.74 -33.15
C LYS A 642 17.05 9.60 -32.26
N PHE A 643 17.49 9.92 -31.05
CA PHE A 643 17.95 8.93 -30.07
C PHE A 643 16.81 8.04 -29.57
N LEU A 644 15.63 8.61 -29.33
CA LEU A 644 14.40 7.86 -29.03
C LEU A 644 14.16 6.77 -30.07
N ALA A 645 14.20 7.11 -31.36
CA ALA A 645 13.98 6.14 -32.43
C ALA A 645 15.08 5.08 -32.50
N ALA A 646 16.33 5.42 -32.19
CA ALA A 646 17.42 4.46 -32.13
C ALA A 646 17.28 3.48 -30.96
N HIS A 647 17.04 3.97 -29.74
CA HIS A 647 16.83 3.14 -28.56
C HIS A 647 15.59 2.26 -28.66
N ALA A 648 14.49 2.77 -29.23
CA ALA A 648 13.29 1.98 -29.49
C ALA A 648 13.57 0.80 -30.43
N ARG A 649 14.35 1.01 -31.49
CA ARG A 649 14.73 -0.03 -32.44
C ARG A 649 15.68 -1.07 -31.84
N ASP A 650 16.69 -0.64 -31.08
CA ASP A 650 17.59 -1.60 -30.41
C ASP A 650 16.84 -2.43 -29.36
N THR A 651 15.99 -1.78 -28.54
CA THR A 651 15.11 -2.49 -27.60
C THR A 651 14.24 -3.52 -28.31
N ARG A 652 13.63 -3.14 -29.44
CA ARG A 652 12.82 -4.06 -30.24
C ARG A 652 13.65 -5.21 -30.81
N GLY A 653 14.84 -4.94 -31.33
CA GLY A 653 15.76 -5.95 -31.84
C GLY A 653 16.19 -6.95 -30.77
N MET A 654 16.45 -6.48 -29.55
CA MET A 654 16.75 -7.34 -28.40
C MET A 654 15.58 -8.29 -28.07
N GLN A 655 14.35 -7.75 -28.05
CA GLN A 655 13.15 -8.51 -27.74
C GLN A 655 12.80 -9.56 -28.82
N GLN A 656 13.02 -9.24 -30.09
CA GLN A 656 12.72 -10.13 -31.21
C GLN A 656 13.59 -11.40 -31.26
N ARG A 657 14.64 -11.49 -30.43
CA ARG A 657 15.40 -12.73 -30.22
C ARG A 657 14.57 -13.82 -29.55
N TRP A 658 13.44 -13.45 -28.91
CA TRP A 658 12.68 -14.34 -28.05
C TRP A 658 11.22 -14.45 -28.47
N THR A 659 10.68 -15.67 -28.41
CA THR A 659 9.28 -15.94 -28.73
C THR A 659 8.34 -15.69 -27.55
N ASP A 660 8.85 -15.71 -26.31
CA ASP A 660 8.07 -15.48 -25.09
C ASP A 660 7.78 -13.98 -24.82
N GLY A 661 8.47 -13.07 -25.51
CA GLY A 661 8.27 -11.62 -25.45
C GLY A 661 9.18 -10.89 -24.46
N ARG A 662 10.14 -11.59 -23.82
CA ARG A 662 11.17 -10.96 -22.98
C ARG A 662 12.15 -10.12 -23.80
N ILE A 663 12.79 -9.14 -23.20
CA ILE A 663 13.79 -8.25 -23.82
C ILE A 663 15.20 -8.77 -23.59
N TYR A 664 15.51 -9.12 -22.34
CA TYR A 664 16.87 -9.38 -21.89
C TYR A 664 17.19 -10.87 -21.89
N ASP A 665 18.45 -11.18 -22.18
CA ASP A 665 18.98 -12.52 -21.90
C ASP A 665 19.19 -12.74 -20.39
N LYS A 666 19.37 -14.00 -19.99
CA LYS A 666 19.72 -14.35 -18.61
C LYS A 666 21.15 -13.88 -18.28
N GLY A 667 21.39 -13.60 -17.00
CA GLY A 667 22.69 -13.12 -16.50
C GLY A 667 22.74 -11.58 -16.39
N ASP A 668 23.95 -11.04 -16.27
CA ASP A 668 24.17 -9.65 -15.85
C ASP A 668 24.82 -8.77 -16.94
N VAL A 669 25.08 -9.33 -18.12
CA VAL A 669 25.76 -8.63 -19.22
C VAL A 669 24.89 -7.52 -19.81
N GLU A 670 23.63 -7.85 -20.15
CA GLU A 670 22.72 -6.88 -20.73
C GLU A 670 22.08 -6.02 -19.64
N GLU A 671 21.56 -6.67 -18.61
CA GLU A 671 20.83 -6.06 -17.50
C GLU A 671 20.97 -6.96 -16.26
N SER A 672 21.72 -6.48 -15.27
CA SER A 672 22.01 -7.16 -14.00
C SER A 672 20.86 -7.09 -13.00
N TYR A 673 19.80 -6.33 -13.29
CA TYR A 673 18.65 -6.22 -12.41
C TYR A 673 17.88 -7.56 -12.38
N ALA A 674 18.25 -8.44 -11.44
CA ALA A 674 17.90 -9.86 -11.49
C ALA A 674 16.38 -10.13 -11.55
N LEU A 675 15.62 -9.46 -10.68
CA LEU A 675 14.16 -9.58 -10.57
C LEU A 675 13.49 -8.30 -11.04
N GLY A 676 12.53 -8.37 -11.96
CA GLY A 676 11.76 -7.19 -12.38
C GLY A 676 12.34 -6.36 -13.52
N ARG A 677 13.44 -6.78 -14.15
CA ARG A 677 14.04 -6.08 -15.31
C ARG A 677 13.06 -5.90 -16.48
N GLU A 678 12.30 -6.94 -16.77
CA GLU A 678 11.34 -6.96 -17.88
C GLU A 678 10.21 -5.97 -17.59
N GLU A 679 9.66 -6.00 -16.39
CA GLU A 679 8.59 -5.09 -15.96
C GLU A 679 9.09 -3.64 -15.93
N TYR A 680 10.30 -3.38 -15.46
CA TYR A 680 10.88 -2.02 -15.47
C TYR A 680 11.06 -1.50 -16.90
N ALA A 681 11.70 -2.26 -17.79
CA ALA A 681 11.85 -1.89 -19.20
C ALA A 681 10.50 -1.71 -19.90
N LEU A 682 9.52 -2.56 -19.57
CA LEU A 682 8.16 -2.47 -20.06
C LEU A 682 7.48 -1.16 -19.64
N SER A 683 7.62 -0.76 -18.37
CA SER A 683 7.12 0.51 -17.85
C SER A 683 7.78 1.71 -18.55
N GLN A 684 9.12 1.73 -18.69
CA GLN A 684 9.83 2.82 -19.38
C GLN A 684 9.39 2.97 -20.84
N THR A 685 9.22 1.85 -21.55
CA THR A 685 8.74 1.85 -22.94
C THR A 685 7.27 2.27 -23.02
N ALA A 686 6.43 1.88 -22.06
CA ALA A 686 5.04 2.33 -22.00
C ALA A 686 4.94 3.82 -21.67
N LEU A 687 5.75 4.34 -20.74
CA LEU A 687 5.85 5.78 -20.49
C LEU A 687 6.26 6.54 -21.75
N ALA A 688 7.15 5.98 -22.57
CA ALA A 688 7.50 6.56 -23.86
C ALA A 688 6.32 6.65 -24.83
N TRP A 689 5.52 5.59 -24.91
CA TRP A 689 4.27 5.61 -25.67
C TRP A 689 3.29 6.69 -25.15
N TRP A 690 3.15 6.78 -23.83
CA TRP A 690 2.27 7.76 -23.19
C TRP A 690 2.74 9.20 -23.43
N ALA A 691 4.04 9.47 -23.30
CA ALA A 691 4.64 10.78 -23.57
C ALA A 691 4.33 11.21 -25.01
N GLY A 692 4.49 10.34 -26.00
CA GLY A 692 4.18 10.70 -27.39
C GLY A 692 2.71 10.98 -27.69
N ALA A 693 1.80 10.58 -26.80
CA ALA A 693 0.38 10.90 -26.85
C ALA A 693 0.06 12.27 -26.21
N VAL A 694 0.98 12.85 -25.43
CA VAL A 694 0.86 14.22 -24.93
C VAL A 694 1.03 15.19 -26.13
N PRO A 695 0.10 16.14 -26.36
CA PRO A 695 0.19 17.05 -27.49
C PRO A 695 1.51 17.84 -27.51
N SER A 696 2.23 17.87 -28.63
CA SER A 696 3.40 18.74 -28.87
C SER A 696 2.95 20.06 -29.51
N GLY A 697 3.52 21.21 -29.10
CA GLY A 697 3.21 22.52 -29.69
C GLY A 697 3.39 23.70 -28.70
N PRO A 698 3.24 24.97 -29.15
CA PRO A 698 3.54 26.19 -28.38
C PRO A 698 2.61 26.46 -27.18
N GLY A 699 1.88 25.45 -26.70
CA GLY A 699 0.84 25.53 -25.67
C GLY A 699 1.29 25.22 -24.24
N LEU A 700 2.56 24.87 -23.98
CA LEU A 700 3.02 24.73 -22.60
C LEU A 700 3.28 26.11 -21.99
N LYS A 701 2.28 26.66 -21.29
CA LYS A 701 2.46 27.83 -20.44
C LYS A 701 2.95 27.38 -19.07
N LEU A 702 4.16 27.77 -18.73
CA LEU A 702 4.73 27.53 -17.40
C LEU A 702 4.14 28.50 -16.38
N ASP A 703 3.81 27.98 -15.21
CA ASP A 703 3.46 28.76 -14.04
C ASP A 703 4.74 29.34 -13.43
N ARG A 704 4.89 30.66 -13.58
CA ARG A 704 5.99 31.45 -13.00
C ARG A 704 5.56 32.23 -11.75
N SER A 705 4.34 32.00 -11.28
CA SER A 705 3.84 32.69 -10.09
C SER A 705 4.65 32.30 -8.86
N LYS A 706 4.70 33.23 -7.90
CA LYS A 706 5.34 33.01 -6.60
C LYS A 706 4.55 31.95 -5.82
N ILE A 707 5.24 30.93 -5.34
CA ILE A 707 4.66 29.91 -4.46
C ILE A 707 5.13 30.18 -3.03
N ALA A 708 4.17 30.44 -2.14
CA ALA A 708 4.48 30.78 -0.75
C ALA A 708 4.99 29.57 0.05
N GLY A 709 5.85 29.85 1.02
CA GLY A 709 6.30 28.86 2.01
C GLY A 709 7.29 27.81 1.51
N VAL A 710 7.79 27.91 0.27
CA VAL A 710 8.82 26.99 -0.28
C VAL A 710 10.03 26.92 0.66
N ASN A 711 10.37 25.70 1.10
CA ASN A 711 11.48 25.43 2.00
C ASN A 711 12.39 24.34 1.40
N LEU A 712 13.61 24.74 1.04
CA LEU A 712 14.61 23.87 0.43
C LEU A 712 15.43 23.07 1.46
N LYS A 713 15.11 23.13 2.76
CA LYS A 713 15.85 22.35 3.77
C LYS A 713 15.32 20.92 3.84
N THR A 714 16.23 19.98 4.07
CA THR A 714 15.88 18.64 4.54
C THR A 714 15.13 18.74 5.87
N ARG A 715 14.01 18.04 5.99
CA ARG A 715 13.19 17.95 7.19
C ARG A 715 13.38 16.55 7.81
N GLY A 716 13.15 16.44 9.11
CA GLY A 716 13.29 15.16 9.83
C GLY A 716 12.36 14.07 9.27
N PRO A 717 12.55 12.79 9.66
CA PRO A 717 11.59 11.74 9.31
C PRO A 717 10.19 12.18 9.74
N ALA A 718 9.19 11.95 8.87
CA ALA A 718 7.79 12.11 9.25
C ALA A 718 7.54 11.19 10.46
N GLY A 719 7.23 11.78 11.61
CA GLY A 719 6.90 11.06 12.83
C GLY A 719 5.59 10.31 12.72
#